data_AF-C6Y1M7-F1
#
_entry.id   AF-C6Y1M7-F1
#
_cell.length_a   1.000
_cell.length_b   1.000
_cell.length_c   1.000
_cell.angle_alpha   90.00
_cell.angle_beta   90.00
_cell.angle_gamma   90.00
#
_symmetry.space_group_name_H-M   'P 1'
#
loop_
_entity.id
_entity.type
_entity.pdbx_description
1 polymer ?
#
loop_
_entity_poly.entity_id
_entity_poly.type
_entity_poly.pdbx_seq_one_letter_code
_entity_poly.pdbx_strand_id
1 'polypeptide(L)'
;MRNFHIFIFICLSLFSHAESHAARVDKKSKLTIVIPIQNSSRIKFGAGKLASALNLIGYDVNIVQRDKAPATKNVIVIGTKNDKLLNSLAAAMNATGTQAGKEGFSITYAKNRNLVIEGTDPSGALYGCMELADEIKNTGKLPEKIALTDQPEMVLRGTCIGLQKPDYLPGRDVYEYPYTPETFPWFYDKALWIQYLDMMVENRYNSLYLWNGHPFASLVRLKDYPYAVEVDDVTFKKNEEMFRFLTEEADKRGIWVIQMFYNIIIPKPFAEKHHLKTQDRNRPIIPLIADYTRKSIAAFVEKYPNVGLLVALGEAMEGVGQDDVDWFTKTIIPGVKDGLKAAGIKNEPPIVLRAHDTDAPRVMTASLPLYKNLYTENKFNGEALTTYEPRGSWAALHRKLSAVAPVHIANVHILANLEPFRYGSANFIQKSVQAMDKIYGAKGLHLYPQSGYWDWPYTADKISPRQLQVDRDWIWYKEWGRYAWNSKRDRNEEIDYWGKELAGKYGTDLASGKAILNAYEESGEISPKLLRRYGITDGNRQTLTLGMLMTQLINPYRYGLFTLMYESEAPEGEMIIEYAEKEWKKQGHIGETPVQIAKEVVVHGQQALAAINAAAATVTRDTAEFRRLKNDMYCYNAMANFYAEKVKSALWVLRYKYSNDVSDLEKALPLLEKSVSYYADLVKLTENDYLYANSMQTKQRKIPMRGVDKTFIHWKEMLPVFTKELDHFKKSIDSLKSAGKGKAIVLQPFKNAAVKILSDQGTYVIGRDAVVFTDSAAKIKDFTTQLKGLKAVKMAKTEQLKTGTTLKFSNTVPVKVLVGFFNKKGPSYLKAPELETDASANNYGQSEIKISNALVVAGYPPVNVHAYTFEAGTNTLTLGKGECLILGFITEKQEMRIYNAGLDGQGKDIDWLFE
;
A
#
# COMPACT_ATOMS: atom_id res chain seq x y z
N MET A 1 18.70 -7.35 55.95
CA MET A 1 18.80 -7.18 57.41
C MET A 1 18.84 -5.69 57.72
N ARG A 2 17.88 -5.20 58.53
CA ARG A 2 17.73 -3.88 59.18
C ARG A 2 17.69 -2.64 58.27
N ASN A 3 16.84 -1.64 58.47
CA ASN A 3 15.66 -1.35 59.29
C ASN A 3 15.23 0.06 58.81
N PHE A 4 13.94 0.35 58.63
CA PHE A 4 13.34 1.62 59.09
C PHE A 4 11.81 1.57 58.92
N HIS A 5 11.11 1.76 60.03
CA HIS A 5 9.66 1.84 60.16
C HIS A 5 9.30 3.18 60.82
N ILE A 6 8.10 3.67 60.49
CA ILE A 6 7.24 4.62 61.21
C ILE A 6 7.49 6.13 60.95
N PHE A 7 6.54 6.76 60.25
CA PHE A 7 5.67 7.77 60.88
C PHE A 7 4.33 7.89 60.13
N ILE A 8 3.23 7.70 60.85
CA ILE A 8 1.83 7.88 60.45
C ILE A 8 1.30 9.10 61.21
N PHE A 9 0.28 9.76 60.66
CA PHE A 9 -0.66 10.73 61.27
C PHE A 9 -0.21 12.19 61.36
N ILE A 10 -0.83 13.05 60.53
CA ILE A 10 -1.72 14.17 60.91
C ILE A 10 -2.10 14.92 59.62
N CYS A 11 -3.38 14.91 59.27
CA CYS A 11 -4.16 16.06 58.72
C CYS A 11 -5.56 15.56 58.33
N LEU A 12 -6.34 15.27 59.37
CA LEU A 12 -7.79 15.10 59.34
C LEU A 12 -8.36 16.33 60.06
N SER A 13 -8.94 17.27 59.32
CA SER A 13 -10.07 18.13 59.70
C SER A 13 -10.15 19.39 58.82
N LEU A 14 -11.39 19.80 58.50
CA LEU A 14 -11.83 21.03 57.80
C LEU A 14 -11.96 20.93 56.27
N PHE A 15 -13.03 20.29 55.80
CA PHE A 15 -14.23 20.97 55.30
C PHE A 15 -15.26 19.92 54.82
N SER A 16 -16.08 19.47 55.76
CA SER A 16 -17.43 19.00 55.53
C SER A 16 -18.31 20.18 55.14
N HIS A 17 -18.96 20.14 53.98
CA HIS A 17 -20.33 20.60 53.66
C HIS A 17 -20.58 20.40 52.15
N ALA A 18 -20.99 19.19 51.76
CA ALA A 18 -21.80 18.97 50.56
C ALA A 18 -22.66 17.73 50.82
N GLU A 19 -23.95 17.91 50.59
CA GLU A 19 -25.04 17.09 51.11
C GLU A 19 -24.95 15.62 50.71
N SER A 20 -25.25 14.77 51.70
CA SER A 20 -25.63 13.39 51.48
C SER A 20 -26.98 13.33 50.74
N HIS A 21 -26.95 13.43 49.42
CA HIS A 21 -27.95 12.73 48.63
C HIS A 21 -27.59 11.25 48.70
N ALA A 22 -28.21 10.55 49.64
CA ALA A 22 -28.33 9.10 49.55
C ALA A 22 -28.94 8.79 48.17
N ALA A 23 -28.10 8.37 47.23
CA ALA A 23 -28.54 7.94 45.93
C ALA A 23 -29.57 6.84 46.15
N ARG A 24 -30.84 7.12 45.82
CA ARG A 24 -31.81 6.07 45.51
C ARG A 24 -31.08 5.16 44.53
N VAL A 25 -30.86 3.91 44.93
CA VAL A 25 -30.53 2.85 43.98
C VAL A 25 -31.78 2.71 43.12
N ASP A 26 -31.87 3.50 42.04
CA ASP A 26 -32.91 3.33 41.05
C ASP A 26 -32.83 1.89 40.57
N LYS A 27 -33.92 1.16 40.80
CA LYS A 27 -34.03 -0.25 40.48
C LYS A 27 -33.82 -0.40 38.99
N LYS A 28 -32.63 -0.87 38.58
CA LYS A 28 -32.29 -1.08 37.16
C LYS A 28 -33.42 -1.84 36.47
N SER A 29 -33.93 -1.28 35.37
CA SER A 29 -34.97 -1.90 34.57
C SER A 29 -34.44 -3.23 34.02
N LYS A 30 -35.12 -4.34 34.35
CA LYS A 30 -34.74 -5.66 33.85
C LYS A 30 -35.12 -5.80 32.39
N LEU A 31 -34.19 -6.26 31.56
CA LEU A 31 -34.41 -6.53 30.14
C LEU A 31 -33.88 -7.91 29.79
N THR A 32 -34.60 -8.65 28.96
CA THR A 32 -34.17 -9.97 28.50
C THR A 32 -33.88 -9.93 27.00
N ILE A 33 -32.70 -10.40 26.63
CA ILE A 33 -32.35 -10.73 25.25
C ILE A 33 -32.55 -12.24 25.06
N VAL A 34 -33.30 -12.62 24.02
CA VAL A 34 -33.59 -14.01 23.68
C VAL A 34 -32.90 -14.35 22.38
N ILE A 35 -32.06 -15.38 22.40
CA ILE A 35 -31.39 -15.94 21.21
C ILE A 35 -31.83 -17.41 21.03
N PRO A 36 -31.71 -18.00 19.82
CA PRO A 36 -32.12 -19.38 19.56
C PRO A 36 -31.28 -20.37 20.38
N ILE A 37 -31.80 -21.58 20.67
CA ILE A 37 -31.02 -22.62 21.35
C ILE A 37 -29.84 -23.04 20.49
N GLN A 38 -30.12 -23.34 19.22
CA GLN A 38 -29.09 -23.55 18.20
C GLN A 38 -28.72 -22.20 17.60
N ASN A 39 -27.67 -21.57 18.13
CA ASN A 39 -27.17 -20.30 17.66
C ASN A 39 -25.69 -20.41 17.24
N SER A 40 -25.27 -19.51 16.36
CA SER A 40 -23.85 -19.35 16.02
C SER A 40 -23.11 -18.54 17.09
N SER A 41 -21.78 -18.71 17.13
CA SER A 41 -20.86 -17.87 17.91
C SER A 41 -21.08 -16.37 17.67
N ARG A 42 -21.44 -15.99 16.44
CA ARG A 42 -21.71 -14.61 16.00
C ARG A 42 -22.95 -14.00 16.64
N ILE A 43 -24.07 -14.73 16.69
CA ILE A 43 -25.30 -14.26 17.34
C ILE A 43 -25.05 -14.04 18.83
N LYS A 44 -24.35 -14.98 19.48
CA LYS A 44 -23.99 -14.86 20.90
C LYS A 44 -23.08 -13.65 21.15
N PHE A 45 -22.09 -13.42 20.29
CA PHE A 45 -21.19 -12.28 20.39
C PHE A 45 -21.94 -10.95 20.22
N GLY A 46 -22.78 -10.82 19.18
CA GLY A 46 -23.59 -9.62 18.94
C GLY A 46 -24.55 -9.32 20.10
N ALA A 47 -25.24 -10.34 20.62
CA ALA A 47 -26.09 -10.20 21.80
C ALA A 47 -25.31 -9.71 23.03
N GLY A 48 -24.07 -10.16 23.22
CA GLY A 48 -23.19 -9.69 24.30
C GLY A 48 -22.77 -8.22 24.15
N LYS A 49 -22.46 -7.77 22.92
CA LYS A 49 -22.14 -6.36 22.63
C LYS A 49 -23.37 -5.46 22.86
N LEU A 50 -24.55 -5.89 22.41
CA LEU A 50 -25.79 -5.17 22.67
C LEU A 50 -26.13 -5.11 24.17
N ALA A 51 -25.99 -6.23 24.90
CA ALA A 51 -26.17 -6.25 26.35
C ALA A 51 -25.24 -5.27 27.06
N SER A 52 -23.98 -5.16 26.60
CA SER A 52 -23.01 -4.21 27.15
C SER A 52 -23.45 -2.76 26.94
N ALA A 53 -23.95 -2.40 25.75
CA ALA A 53 -24.48 -1.06 25.47
C ALA A 53 -25.72 -0.73 26.33
N LEU A 54 -26.64 -1.68 26.50
CA LEU A 54 -27.82 -1.53 27.36
C LEU A 54 -27.47 -1.40 28.85
N ASN A 55 -26.47 -2.15 29.33
CA ASN A 55 -26.00 -2.06 30.71
C ASN A 55 -25.42 -0.67 31.03
N LEU A 56 -24.75 -0.03 30.06
CA LEU A 56 -24.19 1.32 30.21
C LEU A 56 -25.25 2.40 30.41
N ILE A 57 -26.47 2.20 29.89
CA ILE A 57 -27.60 3.13 30.06
C ILE A 57 -28.58 2.67 31.17
N GLY A 58 -28.15 1.77 32.06
CA GLY A 58 -28.86 1.45 33.30
C GLY A 58 -29.81 0.25 33.27
N TYR A 59 -29.84 -0.54 32.19
CA TYR A 59 -30.57 -1.82 32.20
C TYR A 59 -29.80 -2.92 32.95
N ASP A 60 -30.55 -3.87 33.52
CA ASP A 60 -30.02 -5.16 33.99
C ASP A 60 -30.39 -6.23 32.96
N VAL A 61 -29.42 -6.61 32.11
CA VAL A 61 -29.67 -7.44 30.92
C VAL A 61 -29.31 -8.90 31.18
N ASN A 62 -30.29 -9.79 30.96
CA ASN A 62 -30.05 -11.24 30.92
C ASN A 62 -30.18 -11.78 29.49
N ILE A 63 -29.24 -12.61 29.05
CA ILE A 63 -29.29 -13.30 27.75
C ILE A 63 -29.76 -14.74 28.00
N VAL A 64 -30.87 -15.14 27.38
CA VAL A 64 -31.44 -16.49 27.50
C VAL A 64 -31.54 -17.17 26.14
N GLN A 65 -31.38 -18.49 26.13
CA GLN A 65 -31.48 -19.33 24.93
C GLN A 65 -32.82 -20.04 24.90
N ARG A 66 -33.67 -19.75 23.92
CA ARG A 66 -35.02 -20.34 23.76
C ARG A 66 -35.41 -20.40 22.28
N ASP A 67 -36.16 -21.43 21.89
CA ASP A 67 -36.74 -21.55 20.55
C ASP A 67 -38.16 -20.98 20.45
N LYS A 68 -38.67 -20.39 21.53
CA LYS A 68 -39.95 -19.69 21.58
C LYS A 68 -39.81 -18.41 22.37
N ALA A 69 -40.33 -17.31 21.84
CA ALA A 69 -40.34 -16.05 22.55
C ALA A 69 -41.14 -16.17 23.86
N PRO A 70 -40.64 -15.64 24.99
CA PRO A 70 -41.38 -15.58 26.24
C PRO A 70 -42.75 -14.89 26.09
N ALA A 71 -43.75 -15.31 26.87
CA ALA A 71 -45.04 -14.61 26.95
C ALA A 71 -44.93 -13.21 27.57
N THR A 72 -43.83 -12.94 28.29
CA THR A 72 -43.51 -11.62 28.84
C THR A 72 -43.20 -10.63 27.71
N LYS A 73 -43.88 -9.47 27.73
CA LYS A 73 -43.67 -8.37 26.77
C LYS A 73 -42.39 -7.60 27.10
N ASN A 74 -41.91 -6.81 26.13
CA ASN A 74 -40.71 -5.96 26.24
C ASN A 74 -39.40 -6.76 26.35
N VAL A 75 -39.23 -7.79 25.52
CA VAL A 75 -37.94 -8.48 25.33
C VAL A 75 -37.32 -8.10 23.98
N ILE A 76 -36.00 -8.27 23.86
CA ILE A 76 -35.29 -8.21 22.59
C ILE A 76 -35.09 -9.64 22.07
N VAL A 77 -35.47 -9.91 20.83
CA VAL A 77 -35.35 -11.22 20.20
C VAL A 77 -34.39 -11.10 19.02
N ILE A 78 -33.35 -11.92 19.01
CA ILE A 78 -32.32 -11.91 17.96
C ILE A 78 -32.30 -13.28 17.31
N GLY A 79 -32.25 -13.33 15.99
CA GLY A 79 -32.10 -14.59 15.27
C GLY A 79 -31.98 -14.38 13.77
N THR A 80 -31.90 -15.49 13.05
CA THR A 80 -32.00 -15.55 11.60
C THR A 80 -33.41 -15.94 11.18
N LYS A 81 -33.80 -15.59 9.95
CA LYS A 81 -35.13 -15.87 9.40
C LYS A 81 -35.57 -17.34 9.51
N ASN A 82 -34.63 -18.29 9.48
CA ASN A 82 -34.93 -19.72 9.53
C ASN A 82 -34.99 -20.29 10.97
N ASP A 83 -34.68 -19.48 11.98
CA ASP A 83 -34.66 -19.95 13.36
C ASP A 83 -36.08 -20.17 13.91
N LYS A 84 -36.25 -21.26 14.66
CA LYS A 84 -37.52 -21.59 15.33
C LYS A 84 -38.03 -20.45 16.21
N LEU A 85 -37.10 -19.72 16.84
CA LEU A 85 -37.39 -18.55 17.66
C LEU A 85 -38.13 -17.45 16.89
N LEU A 86 -37.62 -17.02 15.73
CA LEU A 86 -38.28 -15.98 14.93
C LEU A 86 -39.56 -16.50 14.26
N ASN A 87 -39.57 -17.76 13.82
CA ASN A 87 -40.79 -18.40 13.31
C ASN A 87 -41.92 -18.40 14.34
N SER A 88 -41.61 -18.52 15.64
CA SER A 88 -42.61 -18.43 16.71
C SER A 88 -43.28 -17.05 16.85
N LEU A 89 -42.68 -16.00 16.27
CA LEU A 89 -43.18 -14.63 16.27
C LEU A 89 -43.85 -14.23 14.96
N ALA A 90 -43.89 -15.10 13.94
CA ALA A 90 -44.36 -14.76 12.59
C ALA A 90 -45.76 -14.10 12.56
N ALA A 91 -46.70 -14.58 13.39
CA ALA A 91 -48.05 -13.99 13.49
C ALA A 91 -48.08 -12.58 14.13
N ALA A 92 -47.08 -12.27 14.96
CA ALA A 92 -46.93 -10.99 15.64
C ALA A 92 -46.06 -10.00 14.84
N MET A 93 -45.32 -10.47 13.83
CA MET A 93 -44.57 -9.62 12.91
C MET A 93 -45.52 -8.86 11.99
N ASN A 94 -45.15 -7.64 11.62
CA ASN A 94 -45.80 -6.95 10.51
C ASN A 94 -45.28 -7.56 9.19
N ALA A 95 -46.11 -7.61 8.14
CA ALA A 95 -45.63 -7.99 6.82
C ALA A 95 -44.53 -7.00 6.41
N THR A 96 -43.28 -7.46 6.37
CA THR A 96 -42.14 -6.60 6.04
C THR A 96 -42.03 -6.40 4.53
N GLY A 97 -41.58 -5.22 4.11
CA GLY A 97 -41.18 -4.91 2.74
C GLY A 97 -39.92 -5.67 2.30
N THR A 98 -39.12 -5.06 1.42
CA THR A 98 -37.95 -5.64 0.73
C THR A 98 -37.02 -6.41 1.68
N GLN A 99 -36.71 -7.67 1.35
CA GLN A 99 -35.83 -8.53 2.14
C GLN A 99 -34.36 -8.14 1.97
N ALA A 100 -33.63 -8.00 3.09
CA ALA A 100 -32.20 -7.73 3.06
C ALA A 100 -31.39 -8.93 2.51
N GLY A 101 -30.32 -8.64 1.78
CA GLY A 101 -29.40 -9.63 1.22
C GLY A 101 -28.46 -10.26 2.26
N LYS A 102 -27.42 -10.96 1.77
CA LYS A 102 -26.36 -11.55 2.61
C LYS A 102 -25.76 -10.49 3.53
N GLU A 103 -25.48 -10.86 4.79
CA GLU A 103 -25.04 -9.97 5.86
C GLU A 103 -26.02 -8.83 6.22
N GLY A 104 -27.22 -8.80 5.64
CA GLY A 104 -28.24 -7.81 5.93
C GLY A 104 -29.06 -8.14 7.17
N PHE A 105 -29.75 -7.12 7.71
CA PHE A 105 -30.59 -7.24 8.90
C PHE A 105 -31.81 -6.34 8.86
N SER A 106 -32.77 -6.63 9.74
CA SER A 106 -33.92 -5.77 10.05
C SER A 106 -34.12 -5.63 11.55
N ILE A 107 -34.41 -4.41 12.01
CA ILE A 107 -34.68 -4.06 13.41
C ILE A 107 -36.07 -3.44 13.49
N THR A 108 -37.01 -4.12 14.15
CA THR A 108 -38.42 -3.70 14.21
C THR A 108 -39.10 -4.09 15.51
N TYR A 109 -40.11 -3.33 15.92
CA TYR A 109 -41.02 -3.77 16.98
C TYR A 109 -42.15 -4.65 16.41
N ALA A 110 -42.34 -5.84 16.99
CA ALA A 110 -43.49 -6.69 16.72
C ALA A 110 -44.77 -6.13 17.38
N LYS A 111 -45.95 -6.59 16.94
CA LYS A 111 -47.27 -6.17 17.47
C LYS A 111 -47.40 -6.35 18.99
N ASN A 112 -46.68 -7.31 19.56
CA ASN A 112 -46.65 -7.60 21.00
C ASN A 112 -45.63 -6.73 21.79
N ARG A 113 -45.02 -5.72 21.15
CA ARG A 113 -44.00 -4.80 21.68
C ARG A 113 -42.63 -5.42 21.96
N ASN A 114 -42.35 -6.63 21.46
CA ASN A 114 -40.99 -7.15 21.48
C ASN A 114 -40.18 -6.49 20.37
N LEU A 115 -38.91 -6.15 20.66
CA LEU A 115 -37.97 -5.64 19.66
C LEU A 115 -37.29 -6.83 19.00
N VAL A 116 -37.32 -6.90 17.68
CA VAL A 116 -36.81 -8.04 16.90
C VAL A 116 -35.65 -7.56 16.03
N ILE A 117 -34.53 -8.27 16.13
CA ILE A 117 -33.37 -8.17 15.24
C ILE A 117 -33.35 -9.47 14.41
N GLU A 118 -33.73 -9.34 13.15
CA GLU A 118 -33.70 -10.43 12.17
C GLU A 118 -32.49 -10.26 11.25
N GLY A 119 -31.55 -11.20 11.29
CA GLY A 119 -30.47 -11.31 10.31
C GLY A 119 -30.86 -12.22 9.15
N THR A 120 -30.43 -11.87 7.94
CA THR A 120 -30.51 -12.80 6.79
C THR A 120 -29.62 -14.03 7.01
N ASP A 121 -28.50 -13.83 7.69
CA ASP A 121 -27.56 -14.86 8.13
C ASP A 121 -26.98 -14.49 9.51
N PRO A 122 -26.15 -15.35 10.13
CA PRO A 122 -25.50 -15.05 11.40
C PRO A 122 -24.72 -13.74 11.48
N SER A 123 -24.08 -13.31 10.39
CA SER A 123 -23.36 -12.03 10.35
C SER A 123 -24.34 -10.85 10.28
N GLY A 124 -25.44 -10.98 9.54
CA GLY A 124 -26.52 -10.00 9.56
C GLY A 124 -27.09 -9.79 10.96
N ALA A 125 -27.38 -10.88 11.69
CA ALA A 125 -27.87 -10.78 13.07
C ALA A 125 -26.84 -10.08 13.99
N LEU A 126 -25.54 -10.37 13.81
CA LEU A 126 -24.46 -9.66 14.50
C LEU A 126 -24.48 -8.15 14.17
N TYR A 127 -24.50 -7.76 12.90
CA TYR A 127 -24.49 -6.34 12.52
C TYR A 127 -25.76 -5.61 12.96
N GLY A 128 -26.92 -6.26 12.98
CA GLY A 128 -28.15 -5.68 13.54
C GLY A 128 -28.04 -5.44 15.05
N CYS A 129 -27.32 -6.29 15.79
CA CYS A 129 -26.99 -6.01 17.20
C CYS A 129 -26.04 -4.83 17.35
N MET A 130 -25.04 -4.72 16.46
CA MET A 130 -24.08 -3.61 16.47
C MET A 130 -24.77 -2.27 16.14
N GLU A 131 -25.63 -2.25 15.12
CA GLU A 131 -26.43 -1.07 14.76
C GLU A 131 -27.29 -0.58 15.93
N LEU A 132 -28.04 -1.49 16.58
CA LEU A 132 -28.84 -1.09 17.75
C LEU A 132 -27.94 -0.63 18.91
N ALA A 133 -26.78 -1.25 19.11
CA ALA A 133 -25.85 -0.84 20.14
C ALA A 133 -25.29 0.57 19.87
N ASP A 134 -25.00 0.90 18.62
CA ASP A 134 -24.52 2.23 18.22
C ASP A 134 -25.62 3.28 18.39
N GLU A 135 -26.86 2.99 18.00
CA GLU A 135 -28.01 3.89 18.23
C GLU A 135 -28.23 4.16 19.73
N ILE A 136 -28.09 3.13 20.58
CA ILE A 136 -28.18 3.26 22.04
C ILE A 136 -27.06 4.15 22.59
N LYS A 137 -25.81 3.94 22.14
CA LYS A 137 -24.67 4.76 22.57
C LYS A 137 -24.85 6.22 22.16
N ASN A 138 -25.35 6.46 20.95
CA ASN A 138 -25.51 7.81 20.40
C ASN A 138 -26.65 8.58 21.06
N THR A 139 -27.75 7.91 21.40
CA THR A 139 -28.96 8.56 21.96
C THR A 139 -29.06 8.47 23.49
N GLY A 140 -28.26 7.60 24.11
CA GLY A 140 -28.30 7.32 25.55
C GLY A 140 -29.55 6.55 26.01
N LYS A 141 -30.36 6.03 25.08
CA LYS A 141 -31.62 5.33 25.39
C LYS A 141 -31.93 4.22 24.40
N LEU A 142 -32.74 3.25 24.82
CA LEU A 142 -33.34 2.29 23.89
C LEU A 142 -34.42 3.01 23.05
N PRO A 143 -34.38 2.97 21.70
CA PRO A 143 -35.37 3.65 20.87
C PRO A 143 -36.79 3.13 21.11
N GLU A 144 -37.75 4.03 21.37
CA GLU A 144 -39.16 3.67 21.56
C GLU A 144 -39.83 3.19 20.27
N LYS A 145 -39.30 3.63 19.11
CA LYS A 145 -39.74 3.26 17.78
C LYS A 145 -38.50 3.08 16.91
N ILE A 146 -38.46 1.99 16.15
CA ILE A 146 -37.44 1.71 15.15
C ILE A 146 -38.02 0.78 14.09
N ALA A 147 -37.71 1.08 12.83
CA ALA A 147 -38.01 0.23 11.68
C ALA A 147 -36.89 0.46 10.66
N LEU A 148 -35.84 -0.34 10.76
CA LEU A 148 -34.63 -0.22 9.96
C LEU A 148 -34.34 -1.55 9.28
N THR A 149 -34.06 -1.52 7.98
CA THR A 149 -33.55 -2.66 7.22
C THR A 149 -32.33 -2.18 6.44
N ASP A 150 -31.21 -2.87 6.57
CA ASP A 150 -29.95 -2.45 5.95
C ASP A 150 -29.07 -3.66 5.57
N GLN A 151 -28.12 -3.43 4.66
CA GLN A 151 -27.19 -4.43 4.15
C GLN A 151 -25.93 -3.77 3.56
N PRO A 152 -24.78 -4.47 3.51
CA PRO A 152 -23.58 -3.90 2.91
C PRO A 152 -23.65 -3.82 1.38
N GLU A 153 -23.08 -2.76 0.80
CA GLU A 153 -22.87 -2.62 -0.65
C GLU A 153 -21.68 -3.47 -1.14
N MET A 154 -20.55 -3.45 -0.43
CA MET A 154 -19.41 -4.31 -0.70
C MET A 154 -19.50 -5.61 0.11
N VAL A 155 -19.43 -6.75 -0.57
CA VAL A 155 -19.60 -8.08 0.05
C VAL A 155 -18.39 -8.57 0.84
N LEU A 156 -17.22 -7.99 0.57
CA LEU A 156 -15.98 -8.27 1.28
C LEU A 156 -15.32 -6.95 1.67
N ARG A 157 -15.13 -6.74 2.96
CA ARG A 157 -14.65 -5.48 3.54
C ARG A 157 -13.53 -5.86 4.50
N GLY A 158 -12.29 -5.60 4.14
CA GLY A 158 -11.18 -6.07 4.96
C GLY A 158 -10.00 -5.14 5.07
N THR A 159 -9.20 -5.43 6.08
CA THR A 159 -7.96 -4.73 6.43
C THR A 159 -6.79 -5.70 6.38
N CYS A 160 -5.56 -5.18 6.24
CA CYS A 160 -4.37 -6.02 6.29
C CYS A 160 -3.39 -5.65 7.40
N ILE A 161 -2.61 -6.65 7.81
CA ILE A 161 -1.45 -6.50 8.68
C ILE A 161 -0.27 -7.20 8.01
N GLY A 162 0.84 -6.49 7.88
CA GLY A 162 2.10 -7.04 7.41
C GLY A 162 2.84 -7.75 8.53
N LEU A 163 3.10 -9.05 8.38
CA LEU A 163 4.19 -9.71 9.10
C LEU A 163 5.47 -9.44 8.33
N GLN A 164 5.85 -8.17 8.35
CA GLN A 164 6.91 -7.52 7.56
C GLN A 164 7.67 -6.52 8.45
N LYS A 165 8.83 -6.04 7.99
CA LYS A 165 9.65 -5.07 8.73
C LYS A 165 10.14 -3.93 7.84
N PRO A 166 10.59 -2.81 8.45
CA PRO A 166 11.19 -1.70 7.71
C PRO A 166 12.43 -2.10 6.92
N ASP A 167 13.16 -3.12 7.37
CA ASP A 167 14.38 -3.65 6.74
C ASP A 167 14.41 -5.17 6.74
N TYR A 168 15.32 -5.70 5.93
CA TYR A 168 15.53 -7.13 5.81
C TYR A 168 16.14 -7.74 7.06
N LEU A 169 15.76 -8.99 7.33
CA LEU A 169 16.44 -9.81 8.33
C LEU A 169 17.83 -10.28 7.82
N PRO A 170 18.80 -10.50 8.72
CA PRO A 170 20.12 -10.99 8.34
C PRO A 170 20.08 -12.28 7.50
N GLY A 171 20.70 -12.22 6.31
CA GLY A 171 20.78 -13.35 5.40
C GLY A 171 19.43 -13.81 4.84
N ARG A 172 18.46 -12.89 4.74
CA ARG A 172 17.15 -13.03 4.10
C ARG A 172 16.97 -11.91 3.08
N ASP A 173 16.09 -12.13 2.12
CA ASP A 173 15.75 -11.11 1.11
C ASP A 173 14.36 -10.51 1.37
N VAL A 174 13.91 -9.64 0.47
CA VAL A 174 12.63 -8.93 0.56
C VAL A 174 11.45 -9.87 0.87
N TYR A 175 10.56 -9.44 1.76
CA TYR A 175 9.38 -10.16 2.24
C TYR A 175 9.59 -11.39 3.14
N GLU A 176 10.82 -11.87 3.34
CA GLU A 176 11.12 -13.10 4.09
C GLU A 176 11.23 -12.87 5.62
N TYR A 177 10.13 -13.06 6.34
CA TYR A 177 10.10 -12.91 7.80
C TYR A 177 9.38 -14.10 8.48
N PRO A 178 10.12 -15.06 9.08
CA PRO A 178 9.51 -16.13 9.85
C PRO A 178 8.72 -15.62 11.05
N TYR A 179 7.64 -16.33 11.41
CA TYR A 179 6.73 -15.90 12.47
C TYR A 179 7.38 -16.26 13.82
N THR A 180 7.98 -15.27 14.46
CA THR A 180 8.80 -15.42 15.67
C THR A 180 8.47 -14.33 16.70
N PRO A 181 8.47 -14.62 18.02
CA PRO A 181 8.27 -13.60 19.06
C PRO A 181 9.31 -12.49 19.02
N GLU A 182 10.53 -12.79 18.56
CA GLU A 182 11.63 -11.83 18.45
C GLU A 182 11.36 -10.80 17.35
N THR A 183 10.82 -11.24 16.21
CA THR A 183 10.50 -10.34 15.10
C THR A 183 9.15 -9.65 15.33
N PHE A 184 8.15 -10.37 15.80
CA PHE A 184 6.77 -9.90 15.92
C PHE A 184 6.19 -10.16 17.32
N PRO A 185 6.70 -9.51 18.38
CA PRO A 185 6.19 -9.76 19.74
C PRO A 185 4.69 -9.47 19.85
N TRP A 186 4.20 -8.46 19.13
CA TRP A 186 2.79 -8.09 19.04
C TRP A 186 1.90 -9.20 18.47
N PHE A 187 2.43 -10.10 17.63
CA PHE A 187 1.65 -11.19 17.03
C PHE A 187 1.19 -12.19 18.09
N TYR A 188 1.91 -12.30 19.20
CA TYR A 188 1.63 -13.20 20.32
C TYR A 188 0.87 -12.50 21.46
N ASP A 189 0.51 -11.23 21.30
CA ASP A 189 -0.33 -10.49 22.25
C ASP A 189 -1.81 -10.70 21.91
N LYS A 190 -2.45 -11.60 22.66
CA LYS A 190 -3.88 -11.89 22.50
C LYS A 190 -4.77 -10.69 22.80
N ALA A 191 -4.40 -9.81 23.74
CA ALA A 191 -5.21 -8.65 24.09
C ALA A 191 -5.21 -7.62 22.95
N LEU A 192 -4.05 -7.40 22.33
CA LEU A 192 -3.94 -6.53 21.15
C LEU A 192 -4.76 -7.08 19.97
N TRP A 193 -4.78 -8.39 19.77
CA TRP A 193 -5.66 -9.01 18.76
C TRP A 193 -7.14 -8.81 19.05
N ILE A 194 -7.56 -8.92 20.31
CA ILE A 194 -8.96 -8.63 20.69
C ILE A 194 -9.30 -7.17 20.37
N GLN A 195 -8.42 -6.22 20.71
CA GLN A 195 -8.62 -4.80 20.40
C GLN A 195 -8.77 -4.58 18.89
N TYR A 196 -7.91 -5.18 18.07
CA TYR A 196 -7.95 -5.04 16.62
C TYR A 196 -9.23 -5.65 16.02
N LEU A 197 -9.58 -6.88 16.41
CA LEU A 197 -10.78 -7.54 15.90
C LEU A 197 -12.07 -6.86 16.37
N ASP A 198 -12.08 -6.26 17.56
CA ASP A 198 -13.18 -5.43 18.04
C ASP A 198 -13.33 -4.16 17.19
N MET A 199 -12.22 -3.46 16.88
CA MET A 199 -12.24 -2.34 15.92
C MET A 199 -12.79 -2.78 14.57
N MET A 200 -12.42 -3.97 14.08
CA MET A 200 -12.91 -4.47 12.80
C MET A 200 -14.43 -4.67 12.78
N VAL A 201 -15.00 -5.33 13.79
CA VAL A 201 -16.45 -5.60 13.85
C VAL A 201 -17.26 -4.33 14.14
N GLU A 202 -16.72 -3.39 14.92
CA GLU A 202 -17.31 -2.06 15.14
C GLU A 202 -17.43 -1.28 13.82
N ASN A 203 -16.46 -1.42 12.93
CA ASN A 203 -16.47 -0.84 11.59
C ASN A 203 -17.08 -1.77 10.51
N ARG A 204 -17.71 -2.89 10.92
CA ARG A 204 -18.38 -3.89 10.06
C ARG A 204 -17.49 -4.51 8.97
N TYR A 205 -16.18 -4.58 9.22
CA TYR A 205 -15.26 -5.37 8.41
C TYR A 205 -15.49 -6.87 8.62
N ASN A 206 -15.35 -7.65 7.55
CA ASN A 206 -15.60 -9.10 7.54
C ASN A 206 -14.42 -9.91 6.97
N SER A 207 -13.26 -9.30 6.73
CA SER A 207 -12.05 -10.03 6.31
C SER A 207 -10.76 -9.40 6.82
N LEU A 208 -9.81 -10.25 7.24
CA LEU A 208 -8.49 -9.86 7.74
C LEU A 208 -7.42 -10.56 6.91
N TYR A 209 -6.48 -9.79 6.37
CA TYR A 209 -5.40 -10.31 5.54
C TYR A 209 -4.05 -10.24 6.27
N LEU A 210 -3.37 -11.37 6.40
CA LEU A 210 -2.00 -11.44 6.94
C LEU A 210 -1.00 -11.54 5.78
N TRP A 211 -0.13 -10.54 5.64
CA TRP A 211 0.83 -10.48 4.52
C TRP A 211 2.22 -10.95 4.93
N ASN A 212 2.74 -11.94 4.19
CA ASN A 212 4.10 -12.45 4.38
C ASN A 212 4.65 -13.06 3.08
N GLY A 213 5.98 -13.04 2.90
CA GLY A 213 6.62 -13.67 1.74
C GLY A 213 6.35 -15.17 1.64
N HIS A 214 6.66 -15.92 2.71
CA HIS A 214 6.56 -17.38 2.74
C HIS A 214 6.12 -17.91 4.13
N PRO A 215 4.82 -17.84 4.46
CA PRO A 215 4.34 -18.12 5.81
C PRO A 215 4.40 -19.62 6.17
N PHE A 216 4.35 -20.50 5.16
CA PHE A 216 4.13 -21.94 5.35
C PHE A 216 5.20 -22.59 6.23
N ALA A 217 6.46 -22.20 6.06
CA ALA A 217 7.58 -22.78 6.82
C ALA A 217 7.58 -22.41 8.32
N SER A 218 6.72 -21.47 8.73
CA SER A 218 6.46 -21.15 10.14
C SER A 218 5.21 -21.83 10.71
N LEU A 219 4.39 -22.47 9.87
CA LEU A 219 3.01 -22.89 10.21
C LEU A 219 2.71 -24.37 9.95
N VAL A 220 3.44 -25.03 9.04
CA VAL A 220 3.27 -26.45 8.72
C VAL A 220 4.61 -27.21 8.73
N ARG A 221 4.53 -28.52 8.98
CA ARG A 221 5.65 -29.45 8.85
C ARG A 221 5.34 -30.43 7.73
N LEU A 222 6.32 -30.68 6.86
CA LEU A 222 6.18 -31.62 5.76
C LEU A 222 7.03 -32.86 6.05
N LYS A 223 6.43 -34.05 5.87
CA LYS A 223 7.13 -35.33 6.08
C LYS A 223 8.34 -35.50 5.15
N ASP A 224 8.21 -35.05 3.90
CA ASP A 224 9.25 -35.17 2.89
C ASP A 224 10.32 -34.07 3.00
N TYR A 225 9.99 -32.97 3.67
CA TYR A 225 10.87 -31.81 3.85
C TYR A 225 10.92 -31.35 5.32
N PRO A 226 11.29 -32.23 6.27
CA PRO A 226 11.22 -31.91 7.70
C PRO A 226 12.19 -30.79 8.12
N TYR A 227 13.26 -30.61 7.33
CA TYR A 227 14.29 -29.59 7.51
C TYR A 227 13.88 -28.21 6.99
N ALA A 228 12.74 -28.06 6.29
CA ALA A 228 12.34 -26.80 5.68
C ALA A 228 11.70 -25.80 6.65
N VAL A 229 11.46 -26.21 7.90
CA VAL A 229 10.82 -25.37 8.93
C VAL A 229 11.78 -24.25 9.36
N GLU A 230 11.27 -23.01 9.48
CA GLU A 230 12.10 -21.82 9.75
C GLU A 230 12.10 -21.35 11.21
N VAL A 231 11.38 -22.07 12.07
CA VAL A 231 11.22 -21.75 13.50
C VAL A 231 11.45 -22.98 14.36
N ASP A 232 11.91 -22.77 15.59
CA ASP A 232 12.06 -23.87 16.56
C ASP A 232 10.71 -24.48 16.99
N ASP A 233 10.74 -25.62 17.67
CA ASP A 233 9.54 -26.35 18.09
C ASP A 233 8.66 -25.56 19.08
N VAL A 234 9.27 -24.70 19.90
CA VAL A 234 8.55 -23.88 20.89
C VAL A 234 7.74 -22.80 20.17
N THR A 235 8.39 -22.11 19.23
CA THR A 235 7.81 -21.07 18.39
C THR A 235 6.76 -21.66 17.45
N PHE A 236 7.01 -22.83 16.85
CA PHE A 236 6.03 -23.50 16.02
C PHE A 236 4.72 -23.77 16.78
N LYS A 237 4.80 -24.27 18.02
CA LYS A 237 3.61 -24.48 18.87
C LYS A 237 2.90 -23.18 19.22
N LYS A 238 3.65 -22.11 19.51
CA LYS A 238 3.05 -20.77 19.74
C LYS A 238 2.33 -20.26 18.48
N ASN A 239 2.86 -20.52 17.29
CA ASN A 239 2.23 -20.15 16.03
C ASN A 239 0.91 -20.92 15.83
N GLU A 240 0.88 -22.21 16.15
CA GLU A 240 -0.36 -23.01 16.14
C GLU A 240 -1.41 -22.46 17.11
N GLU A 241 -0.99 -22.11 18.33
CA GLU A 241 -1.87 -21.52 19.34
C GLU A 241 -2.43 -20.17 18.87
N MET A 242 -1.58 -19.30 18.33
CA MET A 242 -2.00 -17.98 17.85
C MET A 242 -2.91 -18.07 16.63
N PHE A 243 -2.65 -18.97 15.68
CA PHE A 243 -3.56 -19.16 14.53
C PHE A 243 -4.93 -19.70 14.96
N ARG A 244 -4.98 -20.64 15.90
CA ARG A 244 -6.25 -21.14 16.46
C ARG A 244 -7.00 -20.01 17.16
N PHE A 245 -6.33 -19.30 18.06
CA PHE A 245 -6.90 -18.17 18.78
C PHE A 245 -7.45 -17.11 17.81
N LEU A 246 -6.64 -16.68 16.83
CA LEU A 246 -7.01 -15.66 15.87
C LEU A 246 -8.23 -16.08 15.03
N THR A 247 -8.26 -17.32 14.56
CA THR A 247 -9.38 -17.81 13.72
C THR A 247 -10.68 -17.98 14.51
N GLU A 248 -10.62 -18.45 15.76
CA GLU A 248 -11.80 -18.56 16.65
C GLU A 248 -12.33 -17.18 17.05
N GLU A 249 -11.44 -16.24 17.38
CA GLU A 249 -11.82 -14.87 17.75
C GLU A 249 -12.35 -14.06 16.55
N ALA A 250 -11.81 -14.29 15.36
CA ALA A 250 -12.29 -13.68 14.13
C ALA A 250 -13.66 -14.25 13.70
N ASP A 251 -13.86 -15.57 13.76
CA ASP A 251 -15.11 -16.19 13.31
C ASP A 251 -16.33 -15.73 14.12
N LYS A 252 -16.20 -15.64 15.46
CA LYS A 252 -17.31 -15.14 16.30
C LYS A 252 -17.64 -13.66 16.06
N ARG A 253 -16.78 -12.94 15.35
CA ARG A 253 -16.98 -11.56 14.88
C ARG A 253 -17.39 -11.47 13.41
N GLY A 254 -17.56 -12.61 12.74
CA GLY A 254 -17.90 -12.64 11.32
C GLY A 254 -16.74 -12.26 10.40
N ILE A 255 -15.48 -12.37 10.87
CA ILE A 255 -14.29 -11.98 10.14
C ILE A 255 -13.61 -13.22 9.56
N TRP A 256 -13.43 -13.24 8.24
CA TRP A 256 -12.68 -14.27 7.53
C TRP A 256 -11.19 -13.94 7.50
N VAL A 257 -10.36 -14.80 8.10
CA VAL A 257 -8.89 -14.65 8.09
C VAL A 257 -8.33 -15.21 6.79
N ILE A 258 -7.43 -14.48 6.14
CA ILE A 258 -6.85 -14.81 4.83
C ILE A 258 -5.33 -14.66 4.94
N GLN A 259 -4.59 -15.72 4.60
CA GLN A 259 -3.14 -15.69 4.52
C GLN A 259 -2.72 -15.30 3.10
N MET A 260 -1.99 -14.19 2.98
CA MET A 260 -1.36 -13.77 1.73
C MET A 260 0.04 -14.35 1.62
N PHE A 261 0.44 -14.77 0.41
CA PHE A 261 1.83 -15.18 0.13
C PHE A 261 2.31 -14.76 -1.27
N TYR A 262 3.63 -14.55 -1.37
CA TYR A 262 4.34 -14.20 -2.60
C TYR A 262 4.93 -15.44 -3.27
N ASN A 263 5.31 -15.33 -4.54
CA ASN A 263 5.84 -16.44 -5.31
C ASN A 263 7.00 -16.01 -6.25
N ILE A 264 7.99 -16.87 -6.54
CA ILE A 264 8.28 -18.17 -5.92
C ILE A 264 9.35 -17.98 -4.84
N ILE A 265 8.93 -18.12 -3.58
CA ILE A 265 9.80 -18.06 -2.41
C ILE A 265 9.86 -19.45 -1.77
N ILE A 266 11.03 -19.87 -1.31
CA ILE A 266 11.28 -21.10 -0.55
C ILE A 266 12.02 -20.76 0.75
N PRO A 267 11.86 -21.53 1.84
CA PRO A 267 12.45 -21.18 3.12
C PRO A 267 13.96 -21.36 3.09
N LYS A 268 14.66 -20.57 3.92
CA LYS A 268 16.12 -20.53 3.96
C LYS A 268 16.76 -21.91 4.17
N PRO A 269 16.34 -22.74 5.14
CA PRO A 269 16.91 -24.08 5.32
C PRO A 269 16.73 -25.01 4.10
N PHE A 270 15.64 -24.86 3.36
CA PHE A 270 15.41 -25.62 2.12
C PHE A 270 16.34 -25.14 1.01
N ALA A 271 16.48 -23.81 0.86
CA ALA A 271 17.37 -23.19 -0.12
C ALA A 271 18.83 -23.63 0.11
N GLU A 272 19.30 -23.57 1.35
CA GLU A 272 20.67 -23.96 1.73
C GLU A 272 20.95 -25.43 1.45
N LYS A 273 20.03 -26.34 1.85
CA LYS A 273 20.21 -27.78 1.63
C LYS A 273 20.29 -28.17 0.15
N HIS A 274 19.61 -27.42 -0.72
CA HIS A 274 19.56 -27.71 -2.15
C HIS A 274 20.47 -26.80 -2.99
N HIS A 275 21.29 -25.96 -2.35
CA HIS A 275 22.17 -24.98 -3.01
C HIS A 275 21.42 -24.03 -3.96
N LEU A 276 20.24 -23.59 -3.53
CA LEU A 276 19.37 -22.64 -4.25
C LEU A 276 19.31 -21.31 -3.51
N LYS A 277 18.87 -20.25 -4.21
CA LYS A 277 18.43 -19.01 -3.56
C LYS A 277 17.01 -19.18 -3.02
N THR A 278 16.67 -18.48 -1.94
CA THR A 278 15.31 -18.43 -1.38
C THR A 278 14.31 -17.87 -2.40
N GLN A 279 14.71 -16.85 -3.15
CA GLN A 279 13.96 -16.29 -4.25
C GLN A 279 14.88 -15.83 -5.40
N ASP A 280 14.41 -15.96 -6.64
CA ASP A 280 15.10 -15.51 -7.85
C ASP A 280 14.07 -15.34 -8.96
N ARG A 281 13.80 -14.10 -9.38
CA ARG A 281 12.79 -13.77 -10.39
C ARG A 281 12.99 -14.51 -11.71
N ASN A 282 14.25 -14.71 -12.10
CA ASN A 282 14.58 -15.29 -13.40
C ASN A 282 14.75 -16.82 -13.34
N ARG A 283 14.53 -17.44 -12.18
CA ARG A 283 14.58 -18.90 -12.05
C ARG A 283 13.31 -19.51 -12.63
N PRO A 284 13.39 -20.41 -13.62
CA PRO A 284 12.21 -21.10 -14.13
C PRO A 284 11.59 -21.99 -13.05
N ILE A 285 10.35 -22.41 -13.24
CA ILE A 285 9.72 -23.41 -12.37
C ILE A 285 10.56 -24.71 -12.38
N ILE A 286 11.05 -25.11 -11.20
CA ILE A 286 11.75 -26.39 -11.02
C ILE A 286 10.85 -27.40 -10.28
N PRO A 287 10.79 -28.68 -10.71
CA PRO A 287 9.90 -29.68 -10.12
C PRO A 287 10.04 -29.84 -8.61
N LEU A 288 11.26 -29.74 -8.08
CA LEU A 288 11.55 -29.81 -6.64
C LEU A 288 10.86 -28.71 -5.83
N ILE A 289 10.86 -27.47 -6.34
CA ILE A 289 10.19 -26.35 -5.67
C ILE A 289 8.67 -26.46 -5.85
N ALA A 290 8.20 -26.88 -7.02
CA ALA A 290 6.77 -27.13 -7.25
C ALA A 290 6.21 -28.17 -6.26
N ASP A 291 6.91 -29.28 -6.05
CA ASP A 291 6.49 -30.32 -5.10
C ASP A 291 6.47 -29.81 -3.65
N TYR A 292 7.53 -29.11 -3.23
CA TYR A 292 7.59 -28.48 -1.91
C TYR A 292 6.43 -27.50 -1.67
N THR A 293 6.18 -26.60 -2.62
CA THR A 293 5.12 -25.59 -2.48
C THR A 293 3.74 -26.22 -2.50
N ARG A 294 3.47 -27.17 -3.41
CA ARG A 294 2.21 -27.91 -3.46
C ARG A 294 1.89 -28.58 -2.13
N LYS A 295 2.87 -29.28 -1.55
CA LYS A 295 2.73 -29.95 -0.24
C LYS A 295 2.59 -28.96 0.92
N SER A 296 3.28 -27.82 0.86
CA SER A 296 3.14 -26.73 1.84
C SER A 296 1.72 -26.18 1.87
N ILE A 297 1.14 -25.91 0.69
CA ILE A 297 -0.23 -25.43 0.55
C ILE A 297 -1.23 -26.49 1.00
N ALA A 298 -1.06 -27.75 0.58
CA ALA A 298 -1.95 -28.84 0.97
C ALA A 298 -1.99 -29.02 2.50
N ALA A 299 -0.82 -29.06 3.15
CA ALA A 299 -0.73 -29.16 4.61
C ALA A 299 -1.33 -27.94 5.32
N PHE A 300 -1.20 -26.74 4.75
CA PHE A 300 -1.78 -25.53 5.33
C PHE A 300 -3.31 -25.56 5.26
N VAL A 301 -3.87 -25.91 4.11
CA VAL A 301 -5.33 -26.01 3.91
C VAL A 301 -5.92 -27.12 4.77
N GLU A 302 -5.24 -28.27 4.90
CA GLU A 302 -5.68 -29.36 5.79
C GLU A 302 -5.71 -28.92 7.26
N LYS A 303 -4.66 -28.20 7.70
CA LYS A 303 -4.49 -27.82 9.10
C LYS A 303 -5.34 -26.62 9.52
N TYR A 304 -5.57 -25.67 8.60
CA TYR A 304 -6.30 -24.42 8.86
C TYR A 304 -7.43 -24.22 7.82
N PRO A 305 -8.43 -25.11 7.78
CA PRO A 305 -9.41 -25.18 6.68
C PRO A 305 -10.31 -23.94 6.52
N ASN A 306 -10.41 -23.09 7.55
CA ASN A 306 -11.21 -21.86 7.53
C ASN A 306 -10.39 -20.62 7.14
N VAL A 307 -9.07 -20.76 6.93
CA VAL A 307 -8.19 -19.65 6.53
C VAL A 307 -8.13 -19.58 5.00
N GLY A 308 -8.45 -18.41 4.45
CA GLY A 308 -8.38 -18.14 3.02
C GLY A 308 -6.94 -17.99 2.51
N LEU A 309 -6.79 -18.00 1.18
CA LEU A 309 -5.51 -17.73 0.51
C LEU A 309 -5.62 -16.53 -0.44
N LEU A 310 -4.70 -15.58 -0.27
CA LEU A 310 -4.46 -14.48 -1.21
C LEU A 310 -3.12 -14.72 -1.92
N VAL A 311 -3.15 -14.89 -3.24
CA VAL A 311 -2.00 -15.33 -4.02
C VAL A 311 -1.45 -14.19 -4.87
N ALA A 312 -0.20 -13.78 -4.63
CA ALA A 312 0.57 -13.00 -5.59
C ALA A 312 1.41 -13.93 -6.47
N LEU A 313 1.21 -13.89 -7.79
CA LEU A 313 2.05 -14.62 -8.76
C LEU A 313 3.33 -13.83 -9.09
N GLY A 314 4.00 -13.38 -8.04
CA GLY A 314 5.18 -12.51 -8.10
C GLY A 314 5.67 -12.20 -6.69
N GLU A 315 6.75 -11.43 -6.50
CA GLU A 315 7.53 -10.76 -7.55
C GLU A 315 8.79 -11.54 -7.98
N ALA A 316 8.96 -12.75 -7.44
CA ALA A 316 10.07 -13.65 -7.78
C ALA A 316 9.62 -14.67 -8.85
N MET A 317 8.96 -14.17 -9.90
CA MET A 317 8.44 -14.93 -11.04
C MET A 317 8.55 -14.13 -12.35
N GLU A 318 8.27 -14.80 -13.48
CA GLU A 318 8.31 -14.19 -14.81
C GLU A 318 7.41 -12.93 -14.91
N GLY A 319 6.18 -13.01 -14.40
CA GLY A 319 5.29 -11.88 -14.13
C GLY A 319 4.31 -11.49 -15.24
N VAL A 320 4.48 -11.90 -16.50
CA VAL A 320 3.38 -11.84 -17.52
C VAL A 320 3.43 -13.06 -18.45
N GLY A 321 4.17 -14.08 -18.03
CA GLY A 321 4.57 -15.20 -18.88
C GLY A 321 3.76 -16.46 -18.66
N GLN A 322 4.25 -17.56 -19.23
CA GLN A 322 3.59 -18.87 -19.07
C GLN A 322 3.82 -19.43 -17.66
N ASP A 323 4.93 -19.05 -17.00
CA ASP A 323 5.26 -19.55 -15.67
C ASP A 323 4.19 -19.15 -14.64
N ASP A 324 3.60 -17.95 -14.71
CA ASP A 324 2.52 -17.53 -13.79
C ASP A 324 1.30 -18.44 -13.92
N VAL A 325 0.89 -18.72 -15.16
CA VAL A 325 -0.25 -19.61 -15.46
C VAL A 325 0.04 -21.03 -14.98
N ASP A 326 1.22 -21.55 -15.31
CA ASP A 326 1.62 -22.91 -14.96
C ASP A 326 1.76 -23.07 -13.44
N TRP A 327 2.34 -22.10 -12.74
CA TRP A 327 2.49 -22.14 -11.29
C TRP A 327 1.14 -22.16 -10.59
N PHE A 328 0.21 -21.29 -11.01
CA PHE A 328 -1.11 -21.24 -10.39
C PHE A 328 -1.93 -22.50 -10.69
N THR A 329 -1.94 -22.96 -11.95
CA THR A 329 -2.78 -24.08 -12.42
C THR A 329 -2.21 -25.47 -12.11
N LYS A 330 -0.88 -25.62 -12.03
CA LYS A 330 -0.20 -26.93 -11.85
C LYS A 330 0.42 -27.12 -10.47
N THR A 331 0.61 -26.05 -9.70
CA THR A 331 1.17 -26.13 -8.34
C THR A 331 0.18 -25.68 -7.27
N ILE A 332 -0.32 -24.45 -7.35
CA ILE A 332 -1.13 -23.82 -6.28
C ILE A 332 -2.52 -24.46 -6.20
N ILE A 333 -3.30 -24.43 -7.29
CA ILE A 333 -4.67 -25.01 -7.31
C ILE A 333 -4.66 -26.50 -6.95
N PRO A 334 -3.75 -27.34 -7.49
CA PRO A 334 -3.63 -28.73 -7.06
C PRO A 334 -3.30 -28.88 -5.58
N GLY A 335 -2.41 -28.06 -5.03
CA GLY A 335 -2.11 -28.06 -3.59
C GLY A 335 -3.32 -27.72 -2.73
N VAL A 336 -4.12 -26.72 -3.13
CA VAL A 336 -5.39 -26.40 -2.45
C VAL A 336 -6.34 -27.58 -2.50
N LYS A 337 -6.54 -28.19 -3.68
CA LYS A 337 -7.44 -29.34 -3.83
C LYS A 337 -7.01 -30.56 -3.02
N ASP A 338 -5.71 -30.83 -2.94
CA ASP A 338 -5.17 -31.91 -2.12
C ASP A 338 -5.49 -31.67 -0.65
N GLY A 339 -5.27 -30.44 -0.15
CA GLY A 339 -5.61 -30.07 1.23
C GLY A 339 -7.11 -30.12 1.53
N LEU A 340 -7.97 -29.64 0.62
CA LEU A 340 -9.43 -29.73 0.76
C LEU A 340 -9.89 -31.19 0.81
N LYS A 341 -9.32 -32.04 -0.05
CA LYS A 341 -9.61 -33.48 -0.05
C LYS A 341 -9.19 -34.14 1.27
N ALA A 342 -8.00 -33.80 1.79
CA ALA A 342 -7.54 -34.31 3.08
C ALA A 342 -8.42 -33.84 4.24
N ALA A 343 -8.90 -32.59 4.21
CA ALA A 343 -9.82 -32.03 5.19
C ALA A 343 -11.29 -32.52 5.04
N GLY A 344 -11.60 -33.32 4.01
CA GLY A 344 -12.97 -33.79 3.74
C GLY A 344 -13.93 -32.69 3.24
N ILE A 345 -13.41 -31.58 2.75
CA ILE A 345 -14.18 -30.42 2.27
C ILE A 345 -14.55 -30.62 0.80
N LYS A 346 -15.86 -30.63 0.52
CA LYS A 346 -16.39 -30.87 -0.84
C LYS A 346 -16.63 -29.60 -1.66
N ASN A 347 -16.91 -28.48 -0.99
CA ASN A 347 -17.16 -27.21 -1.65
C ASN A 347 -15.82 -26.49 -1.88
N GLU A 348 -15.71 -25.72 -2.96
CA GLU A 348 -14.54 -24.90 -3.25
C GLU A 348 -14.64 -23.55 -2.51
N PRO A 349 -13.92 -23.33 -1.38
CA PRO A 349 -13.83 -22.00 -0.77
C PRO A 349 -13.12 -21.02 -1.71
N PRO A 350 -13.34 -19.71 -1.59
CA PRO A 350 -12.71 -18.75 -2.50
C PRO A 350 -11.17 -18.73 -2.36
N ILE A 351 -10.46 -18.72 -3.50
CA ILE A 351 -9.04 -18.33 -3.60
C ILE A 351 -9.00 -16.92 -4.19
N VAL A 352 -8.23 -16.02 -3.59
CA VAL A 352 -8.08 -14.65 -4.11
C VAL A 352 -6.81 -14.55 -4.94
N LEU A 353 -6.93 -14.23 -6.23
CA LEU A 353 -5.81 -13.98 -7.13
C LEU A 353 -5.52 -12.47 -7.20
N ARG A 354 -4.29 -12.07 -6.86
CA ARG A 354 -3.83 -10.68 -7.06
C ARG A 354 -3.45 -10.46 -8.52
N ALA A 355 -3.82 -9.31 -9.08
CA ALA A 355 -3.42 -8.91 -10.43
C ALA A 355 -2.05 -8.22 -10.51
N HIS A 356 -1.40 -8.03 -9.36
CA HIS A 356 -0.05 -7.49 -9.26
C HIS A 356 0.97 -8.40 -9.95
N ASP A 357 1.79 -7.82 -10.82
CA ASP A 357 2.90 -8.49 -11.53
C ASP A 357 2.47 -9.80 -12.22
N THR A 358 1.26 -9.82 -12.83
CA THR A 358 0.74 -10.98 -13.58
C THR A 358 -0.27 -10.54 -14.66
N ASP A 359 -0.44 -11.33 -15.73
CA ASP A 359 -1.60 -11.18 -16.64
C ASP A 359 -2.82 -11.89 -16.03
N ALA A 360 -3.43 -11.25 -15.04
CA ALA A 360 -4.53 -11.85 -14.28
C ALA A 360 -5.71 -12.29 -15.15
N PRO A 361 -6.16 -11.55 -16.18
CA PRO A 361 -7.18 -12.05 -17.10
C PRO A 361 -6.81 -13.40 -17.72
N ARG A 362 -5.58 -13.57 -18.20
CA ARG A 362 -5.11 -14.84 -18.77
C ARG A 362 -5.07 -15.96 -17.72
N VAL A 363 -4.55 -15.66 -16.53
CA VAL A 363 -4.50 -16.63 -15.41
C VAL A 363 -5.91 -17.06 -15.01
N MET A 364 -6.86 -16.13 -14.91
CA MET A 364 -8.27 -16.42 -14.62
C MET A 364 -8.88 -17.35 -15.67
N THR A 365 -8.69 -17.07 -16.96
CA THR A 365 -9.18 -17.92 -18.05
C THR A 365 -8.67 -19.35 -17.95
N ALA A 366 -7.37 -19.54 -17.64
CA ALA A 366 -6.78 -20.87 -17.50
C ALA A 366 -7.22 -21.60 -16.22
N SER A 367 -7.61 -20.86 -15.18
CA SER A 367 -7.82 -21.40 -13.83
C SER A 367 -9.27 -21.71 -13.51
N LEU A 368 -10.24 -20.96 -14.06
CA LEU A 368 -11.67 -21.16 -13.84
C LEU A 368 -12.16 -22.58 -14.18
N PRO A 369 -11.67 -23.26 -15.25
CA PRO A 369 -12.01 -24.67 -15.49
C PRO A 369 -11.51 -25.62 -14.39
N LEU A 370 -10.45 -25.23 -13.67
CA LEU A 370 -9.83 -26.03 -12.61
C LEU A 370 -10.41 -25.71 -11.24
N TYR A 371 -10.80 -24.46 -10.97
CA TYR A 371 -11.33 -24.02 -9.68
C TYR A 371 -12.35 -22.91 -9.91
N LYS A 372 -13.60 -23.12 -9.53
CA LYS A 372 -14.72 -22.24 -9.92
C LYS A 372 -14.83 -20.99 -9.06
N ASN A 373 -14.40 -21.07 -7.81
CA ASN A 373 -14.56 -19.98 -6.84
C ASN A 373 -13.26 -19.15 -6.72
N LEU A 374 -12.99 -18.32 -7.74
CA LEU A 374 -11.81 -17.46 -7.79
C LEU A 374 -12.20 -15.98 -7.66
N TYR A 375 -11.75 -15.34 -6.59
CA TYR A 375 -11.85 -13.89 -6.43
C TYR A 375 -10.63 -13.23 -7.05
N THR A 376 -10.75 -11.94 -7.37
CA THR A 376 -9.61 -11.15 -7.85
C THR A 376 -9.40 -9.93 -6.97
N GLU A 377 -8.14 -9.50 -6.84
CA GLU A 377 -7.76 -8.27 -6.17
C GLU A 377 -6.84 -7.45 -7.08
N ASN A 378 -7.05 -6.14 -7.14
CA ASN A 378 -6.10 -5.23 -7.77
C ASN A 378 -6.02 -3.89 -7.01
N LYS A 379 -4.83 -3.28 -7.05
CA LYS A 379 -4.53 -1.97 -6.44
C LYS A 379 -5.47 -0.89 -7.00
N PHE A 380 -6.02 -0.04 -6.13
CA PHE A 380 -6.95 1.04 -6.50
C PHE A 380 -6.25 2.20 -7.21
N ASN A 381 -5.22 2.77 -6.59
CA ASN A 381 -4.34 3.80 -7.17
C ASN A 381 -2.89 3.38 -6.94
N GLY A 382 -2.49 2.26 -7.56
CA GLY A 382 -1.13 1.75 -7.38
C GLY A 382 -0.78 1.55 -5.90
N GLU A 383 0.40 2.00 -5.48
CA GLU A 383 0.83 1.95 -4.07
C GLU A 383 0.54 3.24 -3.28
N ALA A 384 -0.40 4.04 -3.77
CA ALA A 384 -0.75 5.35 -3.25
C ALA A 384 -2.27 5.54 -3.11
N LEU A 385 -2.67 6.75 -2.69
CA LEU A 385 -4.02 7.27 -2.84
C LEU A 385 -3.95 8.60 -3.58
N THR A 386 -4.43 8.65 -4.82
CA THR A 386 -4.18 9.76 -5.74
C THR A 386 -5.46 10.40 -6.28
N THR A 387 -6.53 9.62 -6.49
CA THR A 387 -7.73 10.14 -7.14
C THR A 387 -8.98 9.34 -6.81
N TYR A 388 -10.10 10.04 -6.74
CA TYR A 388 -11.44 9.46 -6.82
C TYR A 388 -12.02 9.50 -8.24
N GLU A 389 -11.21 9.88 -9.24
CA GLU A 389 -11.57 9.93 -10.67
C GLU A 389 -10.61 9.05 -11.51
N PRO A 390 -10.44 7.75 -11.17
CA PRO A 390 -9.55 6.89 -11.93
C PRO A 390 -10.07 6.63 -13.35
N ARG A 391 -9.15 6.37 -14.29
CA ARG A 391 -9.47 6.19 -15.72
C ARG A 391 -8.47 5.26 -16.43
N GLY A 392 -8.43 5.34 -17.75
CA GLY A 392 -7.38 4.73 -18.55
C GLY A 392 -7.37 3.21 -18.58
N SER A 393 -6.20 2.65 -18.86
CA SER A 393 -5.98 1.21 -19.01
C SER A 393 -6.12 0.46 -17.69
N TRP A 394 -5.80 1.10 -16.55
CA TRP A 394 -5.99 0.50 -15.24
C TRP A 394 -7.48 0.30 -14.92
N ALA A 395 -8.32 1.30 -15.21
CA ALA A 395 -9.77 1.15 -15.06
C ALA A 395 -10.33 0.03 -15.96
N ALA A 396 -9.78 -0.14 -17.16
CA ALA A 396 -10.16 -1.23 -18.05
C ALA A 396 -9.76 -2.61 -17.48
N LEU A 397 -8.59 -2.72 -16.83
CA LEU A 397 -8.19 -3.96 -16.14
C LEU A 397 -9.15 -4.31 -15.00
N HIS A 398 -9.48 -3.35 -14.13
CA HIS A 398 -10.46 -3.58 -13.05
C HIS A 398 -11.80 -4.09 -13.58
N ARG A 399 -12.34 -3.47 -14.63
CA ARG A 399 -13.60 -3.92 -15.24
C ARG A 399 -13.52 -5.32 -15.85
N LYS A 400 -12.39 -5.68 -16.46
CA LYS A 400 -12.18 -7.04 -16.98
C LYS A 400 -12.21 -8.07 -15.86
N LEU A 401 -11.56 -7.78 -14.73
CA LEU A 401 -11.51 -8.66 -13.58
C LEU A 401 -12.87 -8.76 -12.87
N SER A 402 -13.58 -7.63 -12.72
CA SER A 402 -14.92 -7.60 -12.11
C SER A 402 -15.98 -8.31 -12.95
N ALA A 403 -15.82 -8.37 -14.27
CA ALA A 403 -16.73 -9.09 -15.15
C ALA A 403 -16.61 -10.62 -15.05
N VAL A 404 -15.46 -11.16 -14.61
CA VAL A 404 -15.19 -12.61 -14.61
C VAL A 404 -15.13 -13.24 -13.21
N ALA A 405 -14.75 -12.47 -12.20
CA ALA A 405 -14.66 -12.95 -10.82
C ALA A 405 -15.99 -12.75 -10.08
N PRO A 406 -16.46 -13.70 -9.25
CA PRO A 406 -17.64 -13.48 -8.41
C PRO A 406 -17.48 -12.30 -7.45
N VAL A 407 -16.24 -12.02 -7.02
CA VAL A 407 -15.87 -10.82 -6.26
C VAL A 407 -14.57 -10.26 -6.81
N HIS A 408 -14.60 -8.97 -7.13
CA HIS A 408 -13.41 -8.19 -7.43
C HIS A 408 -13.17 -7.16 -6.33
N ILE A 409 -11.96 -7.17 -5.77
CA ILE A 409 -11.54 -6.44 -4.58
C ILE A 409 -10.63 -5.29 -5.01
N ALA A 410 -11.00 -4.06 -4.64
CA ALA A 410 -10.14 -2.89 -4.76
C ALA A 410 -9.22 -2.81 -3.53
N ASN A 411 -7.92 -2.73 -3.75
CA ASN A 411 -6.92 -2.68 -2.71
C ASN A 411 -6.33 -1.28 -2.57
N VAL A 412 -6.62 -0.61 -1.46
CA VAL A 412 -6.02 0.65 -1.07
C VAL A 412 -4.68 0.30 -0.44
N HIS A 413 -3.61 0.38 -1.24
CA HIS A 413 -2.38 -0.35 -1.02
C HIS A 413 -1.22 0.57 -0.63
N ILE A 414 -0.51 0.23 0.45
CA ILE A 414 0.74 0.85 0.95
C ILE A 414 0.66 2.33 1.36
N LEU A 415 0.07 3.21 0.55
CA LEU A 415 -0.12 4.64 0.80
C LEU A 415 1.20 5.43 0.90
N ALA A 416 2.10 5.17 -0.04
CA ALA A 416 3.43 5.75 -0.10
C ALA A 416 3.45 7.30 -0.04
N ASN A 417 2.42 7.94 -0.59
CA ASN A 417 2.30 9.39 -0.62
C ASN A 417 1.70 10.02 0.65
N LEU A 418 1.13 9.21 1.53
CA LEU A 418 0.53 9.66 2.79
C LEU A 418 1.47 9.50 3.99
N GLU A 419 2.49 8.63 3.89
CA GLU A 419 3.41 8.41 5.01
C GLU A 419 4.18 9.69 5.39
N PRO A 420 4.23 10.12 6.67
CA PRO A 420 3.65 9.49 7.86
C PRO A 420 2.49 10.27 8.52
N PHE A 421 2.09 11.42 7.94
CA PHE A 421 1.13 12.34 8.55
C PHE A 421 -0.27 11.73 8.62
N ARG A 422 -1.09 12.17 9.58
CA ARG A 422 -2.48 11.72 9.72
C ARG A 422 -3.30 12.04 8.48
N TYR A 423 -4.17 11.10 8.09
CA TYR A 423 -5.13 11.26 6.99
C TYR A 423 -6.50 10.72 7.41
N GLY A 424 -7.56 11.49 7.14
CA GLY A 424 -8.95 11.16 7.52
C GLY A 424 -9.98 11.99 6.75
N SER A 425 -9.84 12.03 5.42
CA SER A 425 -10.73 12.83 4.56
C SER A 425 -11.98 12.02 4.17
N ALA A 426 -13.03 12.13 4.98
CA ALA A 426 -14.32 11.47 4.74
C ALA A 426 -14.85 11.68 3.32
N ASN A 427 -14.80 12.92 2.80
CA ASN A 427 -15.23 13.24 1.44
C ASN A 427 -14.42 12.49 0.37
N PHE A 428 -13.08 12.51 0.48
CA PHE A 428 -12.21 11.86 -0.50
C PHE A 428 -12.44 10.34 -0.50
N ILE A 429 -12.56 9.74 0.68
CA ILE A 429 -12.78 8.30 0.84
C ILE A 429 -14.16 7.90 0.33
N GLN A 430 -15.22 8.66 0.65
CA GLN A 430 -16.56 8.40 0.13
C GLN A 430 -16.57 8.40 -1.40
N LYS A 431 -15.99 9.43 -2.03
CA LYS A 431 -15.87 9.50 -3.49
C LYS A 431 -15.04 8.36 -4.06
N SER A 432 -13.96 7.96 -3.38
CA SER A 432 -13.12 6.83 -3.78
C SER A 432 -13.89 5.52 -3.80
N VAL A 433 -14.67 5.22 -2.76
CA VAL A 433 -15.51 4.02 -2.73
C VAL A 433 -16.60 4.07 -3.80
N GLN A 434 -17.20 5.24 -4.04
CA GLN A 434 -18.14 5.40 -5.16
C GLN A 434 -17.47 5.14 -6.52
N ALA A 435 -16.21 5.54 -6.70
CA ALA A 435 -15.45 5.28 -7.92
C ALA A 435 -15.08 3.80 -8.07
N MET A 436 -14.71 3.11 -6.97
CA MET A 436 -14.49 1.66 -6.95
C MET A 436 -15.72 0.91 -7.48
N ASP A 437 -16.92 1.33 -7.10
CA ASP A 437 -18.15 0.74 -7.64
C ASP A 437 -18.40 1.19 -9.09
N LYS A 438 -18.56 2.49 -9.32
CA LYS A 438 -19.08 3.03 -10.59
C LYS A 438 -18.12 2.87 -11.77
N ILE A 439 -16.80 2.94 -11.54
CA ILE A 439 -15.79 2.94 -12.60
C ILE A 439 -15.14 1.56 -12.75
N TYR A 440 -14.86 0.90 -11.63
CA TYR A 440 -14.14 -0.38 -11.60
C TYR A 440 -15.08 -1.60 -11.50
N GLY A 441 -16.30 -1.43 -10.99
CA GLY A 441 -17.20 -2.55 -10.69
C GLY A 441 -16.72 -3.41 -9.51
N ALA A 442 -15.85 -2.85 -8.65
CA ALA A 442 -15.33 -3.56 -7.49
C ALA A 442 -16.40 -3.63 -6.39
N LYS A 443 -16.61 -4.83 -5.85
CA LYS A 443 -17.56 -5.11 -4.76
C LYS A 443 -16.86 -5.62 -3.50
N GLY A 444 -15.54 -5.52 -3.45
CA GLY A 444 -14.74 -5.79 -2.27
C GLY A 444 -13.73 -4.68 -2.01
N LEU A 445 -13.35 -4.51 -0.73
CA LEU A 445 -12.32 -3.61 -0.25
C LEU A 445 -11.25 -4.40 0.50
N HIS A 446 -9.98 -4.12 0.18
CA HIS A 446 -8.81 -4.53 0.94
C HIS A 446 -8.03 -3.26 1.35
N LEU A 447 -7.86 -3.03 2.65
CA LEU A 447 -7.37 -1.77 3.19
C LEU A 447 -6.03 -1.94 3.91
N TYR A 448 -5.01 -1.24 3.45
CA TYR A 448 -3.75 -1.09 4.19
C TYR A 448 -3.91 -0.14 5.39
N PRO A 449 -3.05 -0.24 6.41
CA PRO A 449 -2.92 0.82 7.40
C PRO A 449 -2.61 2.17 6.74
N GLN A 450 -3.10 3.27 7.32
CA GLN A 450 -2.98 4.61 6.72
C GLN A 450 -1.52 5.00 6.44
N SER A 451 -0.61 4.61 7.32
CA SER A 451 0.83 4.67 7.13
C SER A 451 1.52 3.69 8.08
N GLY A 452 2.82 3.44 7.89
CA GLY A 452 3.56 2.58 8.81
C GLY A 452 3.32 1.08 8.61
N TYR A 453 2.88 0.64 7.42
CA TYR A 453 2.64 -0.78 7.13
C TYR A 453 3.82 -1.68 7.51
N TRP A 454 5.04 -1.22 7.22
CA TRP A 454 6.26 -1.98 7.49
C TRP A 454 6.67 -1.97 8.99
N ASP A 455 6.12 -1.09 9.82
CA ASP A 455 6.44 -0.96 11.26
C ASP A 455 5.24 -1.26 12.18
N TRP A 456 4.31 -2.10 11.72
CA TRP A 456 3.17 -2.54 12.53
C TRP A 456 3.63 -3.09 13.90
N PRO A 457 2.97 -2.71 15.02
CA PRO A 457 1.69 -2.01 15.13
C PRO A 457 1.80 -0.49 15.37
N TYR A 458 2.96 0.13 15.14
CA TYR A 458 3.24 1.49 15.62
C TYR A 458 3.24 2.53 14.51
N THR A 459 2.91 3.76 14.88
CA THR A 459 3.00 4.93 14.00
C THR A 459 4.42 5.52 14.01
N ALA A 460 4.72 6.41 13.07
CA ALA A 460 6.02 7.09 13.05
C ALA A 460 6.12 8.28 14.03
N ASP A 461 5.07 8.57 14.80
CA ASP A 461 5.08 9.63 15.81
C ASP A 461 6.17 9.36 16.87
N LYS A 462 6.99 10.38 17.16
CA LYS A 462 8.09 10.30 18.14
C LYS A 462 7.56 10.56 19.54
N ILE A 463 6.90 9.56 20.11
CA ILE A 463 6.42 9.58 21.49
C ILE A 463 6.77 8.28 22.23
N SER A 464 6.77 8.34 23.57
CA SER A 464 7.00 7.19 24.45
C SER A 464 5.84 7.04 25.45
N PRO A 465 5.16 5.87 25.49
CA PRO A 465 5.34 4.70 24.61
C PRO A 465 4.95 5.02 23.15
N ARG A 466 5.43 4.20 22.21
CA ARG A 466 5.09 4.31 20.78
C ARG A 466 3.57 4.23 20.59
N GLN A 467 3.02 5.10 19.75
CA GLN A 467 1.58 5.14 19.47
C GLN A 467 1.15 3.95 18.60
N LEU A 468 0.05 3.29 18.95
CA LEU A 468 -0.53 2.24 18.11
C LEU A 468 -1.25 2.85 16.90
N GLN A 469 -1.14 2.20 15.74
CA GLN A 469 -1.85 2.61 14.52
C GLN A 469 -3.38 2.55 14.70
N VAL A 470 -3.90 1.54 15.41
CA VAL A 470 -5.35 1.43 15.69
C VAL A 470 -5.90 2.61 16.49
N ASP A 471 -5.07 3.23 17.35
CA ASP A 471 -5.49 4.35 18.19
C ASP A 471 -5.42 5.68 17.43
N ARG A 472 -4.34 5.87 16.65
CA ARG A 472 -4.13 7.10 15.86
C ARG A 472 -5.07 7.15 14.66
N ASP A 473 -5.13 6.06 13.91
CA ASP A 473 -5.77 5.98 12.60
C ASP A 473 -7.22 5.46 12.69
N TRP A 474 -7.87 5.60 13.86
CA TRP A 474 -9.25 5.15 14.09
C TRP A 474 -10.22 5.71 13.02
N ILE A 475 -10.03 6.97 12.62
CA ILE A 475 -10.89 7.65 11.64
C ILE A 475 -10.74 7.01 10.26
N TRP A 476 -9.52 6.62 9.87
CA TRP A 476 -9.24 5.92 8.61
C TRP A 476 -10.04 4.60 8.52
N TYR A 477 -9.93 3.74 9.53
CA TYR A 477 -10.67 2.47 9.54
C TYR A 477 -12.18 2.69 9.59
N LYS A 478 -12.65 3.71 10.31
CA LYS A 478 -14.08 4.00 10.41
C LYS A 478 -14.65 4.54 9.11
N GLU A 479 -13.95 5.43 8.41
CA GLU A 479 -14.37 6.02 7.14
C GLU A 479 -14.50 4.95 6.06
N TRP A 480 -13.46 4.16 5.84
CA TRP A 480 -13.49 3.09 4.84
C TRP A 480 -14.52 2.02 5.16
N GLY A 481 -14.67 1.60 6.42
CA GLY A 481 -15.71 0.66 6.83
C GLY A 481 -17.12 1.20 6.58
N ARG A 482 -17.37 2.46 6.95
CA ARG A 482 -18.66 3.14 6.77
C ARG A 482 -19.06 3.23 5.30
N TYR A 483 -18.13 3.60 4.42
CA TYR A 483 -18.42 3.78 3.00
C TYR A 483 -18.42 2.47 2.21
N ALA A 484 -17.62 1.47 2.60
CA ALA A 484 -17.72 0.12 2.05
C ALA A 484 -19.05 -0.57 2.43
N TRP A 485 -19.62 -0.21 3.58
CA TRP A 485 -20.98 -0.59 3.95
C TRP A 485 -22.02 0.13 3.09
N ASN A 486 -21.97 1.47 3.02
CA ASN A 486 -22.85 2.25 2.16
C ASN A 486 -22.16 3.55 1.72
N SER A 487 -21.88 3.65 0.42
CA SER A 487 -21.19 4.79 -0.20
C SER A 487 -22.12 5.94 -0.59
N LYS A 488 -23.44 5.72 -0.58
CA LYS A 488 -24.49 6.64 -1.06
C LYS A 488 -25.17 7.39 0.10
N ARG A 489 -24.40 7.76 1.12
CA ARG A 489 -24.85 8.59 2.24
C ARG A 489 -24.89 10.06 1.83
N ASP A 490 -25.88 10.80 2.34
CA ASP A 490 -26.01 12.24 2.07
C ASP A 490 -24.82 13.00 2.64
N ARG A 491 -24.29 13.95 1.86
CA ARG A 491 -23.06 14.64 2.23
C ARG A 491 -23.23 15.52 3.47
N ASN A 492 -24.36 16.20 3.64
CA ASN A 492 -24.57 17.07 4.79
C ASN A 492 -24.74 16.25 6.07
N GLU A 493 -25.43 15.11 5.98
CA GLU A 493 -25.54 14.15 7.09
C GLU A 493 -24.17 13.57 7.47
N GLU A 494 -23.30 13.29 6.49
CA GLU A 494 -21.94 12.82 6.77
C GLU A 494 -21.08 13.89 7.45
N ILE A 495 -21.20 15.17 7.06
CA ILE A 495 -20.52 16.27 7.76
C ILE A 495 -20.97 16.35 9.23
N ASP A 496 -22.27 16.19 9.49
CA ASP A 496 -22.80 16.17 10.85
C ASP A 496 -22.35 14.94 11.63
N TYR A 497 -22.34 13.77 11.00
CA TYR A 497 -21.89 12.52 11.60
C TYR A 497 -20.43 12.61 12.03
N TRP A 498 -19.52 12.94 11.11
CA TRP A 498 -18.10 13.05 11.41
C TRP A 498 -17.78 14.22 12.34
N GLY A 499 -18.50 15.34 12.21
CA GLY A 499 -18.41 16.44 13.15
C GLY A 499 -18.73 16.00 14.58
N LYS A 500 -19.76 15.17 14.80
CA LYS A 500 -20.10 14.61 16.12
C LYS A 500 -19.05 13.62 16.62
N GLU A 501 -18.55 12.75 15.77
CA GLU A 501 -17.49 11.79 16.11
C GLU A 501 -16.21 12.49 16.59
N LEU A 502 -15.75 13.49 15.84
CA LEU A 502 -14.59 14.30 16.17
C LEU A 502 -14.82 15.17 17.42
N ALA A 503 -16.02 15.74 17.56
CA ALA A 503 -16.42 16.46 18.76
C ALA A 503 -16.37 15.55 20.01
N GLY A 504 -16.86 14.32 19.90
CA GLY A 504 -16.79 13.31 20.96
C GLY A 504 -15.35 12.92 21.32
N LYS A 505 -14.51 12.67 20.31
CA LYS A 505 -13.09 12.32 20.47
C LYS A 505 -12.31 13.39 21.23
N TYR A 506 -12.48 14.65 20.85
CA TYR A 506 -11.69 15.76 21.37
C TYR A 506 -12.40 16.57 22.47
N GLY A 507 -13.61 16.17 22.86
CA GLY A 507 -14.38 16.85 23.90
C GLY A 507 -14.68 18.30 23.55
N THR A 508 -15.23 18.55 22.36
CA THR A 508 -15.57 19.88 21.85
C THR A 508 -17.01 19.93 21.34
N ASP A 509 -17.49 21.10 20.93
CA ASP A 509 -18.80 21.25 20.27
C ASP A 509 -18.79 20.77 18.80
N LEU A 510 -19.99 20.63 18.23
CA LEU A 510 -20.19 20.17 16.85
C LEU A 510 -19.55 21.10 15.82
N ALA A 511 -19.57 22.42 16.03
CA ALA A 511 -19.00 23.38 15.09
C ALA A 511 -17.47 23.20 14.97
N SER A 512 -16.81 23.03 16.11
CA SER A 512 -15.39 22.73 16.20
C SER A 512 -15.07 21.33 15.66
N GLY A 513 -15.92 20.34 15.94
CA GLY A 513 -15.81 19.01 15.34
C GLY A 513 -15.86 19.04 13.80
N LYS A 514 -16.76 19.83 13.22
CA LYS A 514 -16.81 20.10 11.76
C LYS A 514 -15.59 20.84 11.26
N ALA A 515 -15.03 21.76 12.03
CA ALA A 515 -13.78 22.43 11.68
C ALA A 515 -12.59 21.46 11.65
N ILE A 516 -12.55 20.48 12.57
CA ILE A 516 -11.54 19.40 12.55
C ILE A 516 -11.73 18.52 11.30
N LEU A 517 -12.98 18.16 10.96
CA LEU A 517 -13.26 17.44 9.71
C LEU A 517 -12.77 18.23 8.50
N ASN A 518 -13.07 19.52 8.42
CA ASN A 518 -12.62 20.37 7.33
C ASN A 518 -11.08 20.43 7.25
N ALA A 519 -10.38 20.43 8.38
CA ALA A 519 -8.92 20.37 8.38
C ALA A 519 -8.39 19.08 7.73
N TYR A 520 -8.99 17.93 8.05
CA TYR A 520 -8.67 16.67 7.39
C TYR A 520 -9.02 16.65 5.90
N GLU A 521 -10.17 17.19 5.52
CA GLU A 521 -10.62 17.15 4.13
C GLU A 521 -9.79 18.06 3.22
N GLU A 522 -9.42 19.25 3.71
CA GLU A 522 -8.55 20.18 2.98
C GLU A 522 -7.12 19.63 2.88
N SER A 523 -6.52 19.19 4.00
CA SER A 523 -5.18 18.58 3.97
C SER A 523 -5.15 17.28 3.16
N GLY A 524 -6.26 16.54 3.15
CA GLY A 524 -6.42 15.28 2.44
C GLY A 524 -6.39 15.38 0.91
N GLU A 525 -6.44 16.59 0.34
CA GLU A 525 -6.27 16.82 -1.10
C GLU A 525 -4.81 17.11 -1.50
N ILE A 526 -3.93 17.44 -0.54
CA ILE A 526 -2.56 17.91 -0.83
C ILE A 526 -1.70 16.77 -1.41
N SER A 527 -1.47 15.70 -0.65
CA SER A 527 -0.63 14.58 -1.10
C SER A 527 -1.16 13.87 -2.36
N PRO A 528 -2.48 13.62 -2.52
CA PRO A 528 -3.02 13.05 -3.76
C PRO A 528 -2.76 13.92 -4.99
N LYS A 529 -3.02 15.23 -4.90
CA LYS A 529 -2.81 16.17 -6.02
C LYS A 529 -1.32 16.35 -6.36
N LEU A 530 -0.46 16.46 -5.34
CA LEU A 530 0.99 16.58 -5.55
C LEU A 530 1.55 15.34 -6.25
N LEU A 531 1.19 14.13 -5.80
CA LEU A 531 1.73 12.92 -6.40
C LEU A 531 1.27 12.76 -7.86
N ARG A 532 -0.03 12.88 -8.12
CA ARG A 532 -0.58 12.60 -9.45
C ARG A 532 -0.14 13.59 -10.52
N ARG A 533 0.36 14.76 -10.12
CA ARG A 533 0.80 15.81 -11.05
C ARG A 533 2.32 15.96 -11.17
N TYR A 534 3.08 15.63 -10.12
CA TYR A 534 4.53 15.80 -10.11
C TYR A 534 5.33 14.53 -9.79
N GLY A 535 4.67 13.47 -9.32
CA GLY A 535 5.33 12.26 -8.88
C GLY A 535 6.07 11.52 -9.99
N ILE A 536 7.11 10.78 -9.60
CA ILE A 536 7.82 9.86 -10.47
C ILE A 536 7.07 8.52 -10.57
N THR A 537 6.42 8.10 -9.48
CA THR A 537 5.70 6.82 -9.39
C THR A 537 4.68 6.84 -8.25
N ASP A 538 3.64 6.02 -8.35
CA ASP A 538 2.72 5.70 -7.25
C ASP A 538 3.35 4.74 -6.21
N GLY A 539 4.44 4.06 -6.58
CA GLY A 539 5.14 3.08 -5.76
C GLY A 539 5.84 3.66 -4.53
N ASN A 540 6.02 2.85 -3.48
CA ASN A 540 6.86 3.21 -2.31
C ASN A 540 8.36 3.37 -2.61
N ARG A 541 8.75 3.17 -3.89
CA ARG A 541 9.99 3.71 -4.44
C ARG A 541 10.10 5.22 -4.24
N GLN A 542 8.96 5.94 -4.15
CA GLN A 542 8.88 7.36 -3.83
C GLN A 542 8.26 7.60 -2.45
N THR A 543 8.89 8.50 -1.69
CA THR A 543 8.34 9.07 -0.45
C THR A 543 8.01 10.54 -0.70
N LEU A 544 6.76 10.82 -1.11
CA LEU A 544 6.35 12.18 -1.50
C LEU A 544 6.62 13.22 -0.41
N THR A 545 6.35 12.88 0.84
CA THR A 545 6.43 13.81 1.97
C THR A 545 7.85 14.29 2.27
N LEU A 546 8.89 13.59 1.78
CA LEU A 546 10.28 14.04 1.87
C LEU A 546 10.66 15.08 0.82
N GLY A 547 9.78 15.38 -0.14
CA GLY A 547 10.03 16.35 -1.20
C GLY A 547 10.60 15.73 -2.49
N MET A 548 10.92 16.59 -3.46
CA MET A 548 11.55 16.21 -4.73
C MET A 548 12.67 17.18 -5.11
N LEU A 549 13.68 16.65 -5.80
CA LEU A 549 14.74 17.43 -6.45
C LEU A 549 14.19 18.15 -7.68
N MET A 550 14.82 19.26 -8.05
CA MET A 550 14.53 20.01 -9.27
C MET A 550 14.72 19.15 -10.51
N THR A 551 15.79 18.35 -10.56
CA THR A 551 16.07 17.40 -11.66
C THR A 551 14.95 16.36 -11.83
N GLN A 552 14.26 15.99 -10.75
CA GLN A 552 13.11 15.07 -10.81
C GLN A 552 11.86 15.73 -11.43
N LEU A 553 11.74 17.06 -11.34
CA LEU A 553 10.65 17.81 -11.98
C LEU A 553 10.96 18.11 -13.45
N ILE A 554 12.17 18.56 -13.76
CA ILE A 554 12.52 19.02 -15.12
C ILE A 554 12.94 17.86 -16.05
N ASN A 555 13.30 16.71 -15.48
CA ASN A 555 13.70 15.51 -16.22
C ASN A 555 13.18 14.21 -15.55
N PRO A 556 11.85 14.05 -15.38
CA PRO A 556 11.28 12.94 -14.63
C PRO A 556 11.62 11.56 -15.22
N TYR A 557 11.77 11.45 -16.54
CA TYR A 557 12.10 10.19 -17.22
C TYR A 557 13.46 9.62 -16.79
N ARG A 558 14.44 10.47 -16.41
CA ARG A 558 15.73 10.03 -15.86
C ARG A 558 15.56 9.18 -14.60
N TYR A 559 14.50 9.44 -13.84
CA TYR A 559 14.20 8.78 -12.57
C TYR A 559 13.25 7.58 -12.72
N GLY A 560 13.03 7.10 -13.95
CA GLY A 560 12.12 5.99 -14.22
C GLY A 560 10.66 6.38 -14.00
N LEU A 561 10.22 7.45 -14.64
CA LEU A 561 8.83 7.91 -14.58
C LEU A 561 7.83 6.80 -14.96
N PHE A 562 6.86 6.57 -14.08
CA PHE A 562 5.77 5.64 -14.29
C PHE A 562 4.55 6.37 -14.88
N THR A 563 4.45 6.38 -16.22
CA THR A 563 3.41 7.15 -16.93
C THR A 563 1.99 6.63 -16.69
N LEU A 564 1.83 5.37 -16.26
CA LEU A 564 0.51 4.80 -15.99
C LEU A 564 -0.23 5.55 -14.88
N MET A 565 0.50 6.07 -13.87
CA MET A 565 -0.07 6.93 -12.83
C MET A 565 -0.77 8.15 -13.45
N TYR A 566 -0.10 8.82 -14.39
CA TYR A 566 -0.64 9.97 -15.11
C TYR A 566 -1.79 9.63 -16.06
N GLU A 567 -1.78 8.41 -16.62
CA GLU A 567 -2.79 7.97 -17.59
C GLU A 567 -4.05 7.38 -16.94
N SER A 568 -3.94 6.85 -15.71
CA SER A 568 -4.98 6.03 -15.09
C SER A 568 -5.33 6.38 -13.65
N GLU A 569 -4.40 6.95 -12.89
CA GLU A 569 -4.56 7.27 -11.46
C GLU A 569 -4.63 8.79 -11.21
N ALA A 570 -5.05 9.52 -12.23
CA ALA A 570 -5.20 10.96 -12.20
C ALA A 570 -6.37 11.37 -13.11
N PRO A 571 -7.01 12.54 -12.86
CA PRO A 571 -7.76 13.23 -13.90
C PRO A 571 -6.90 13.44 -15.17
N GLU A 572 -7.53 13.74 -16.30
CA GLU A 572 -6.78 14.18 -17.49
C GLU A 572 -5.97 15.44 -17.13
N GLY A 573 -4.72 15.51 -17.58
CA GLY A 573 -3.84 16.64 -17.25
C GLY A 573 -2.41 16.47 -17.74
N GLU A 574 -1.61 17.52 -17.58
CA GLU A 574 -0.29 17.66 -18.22
C GLU A 574 0.85 17.58 -17.21
N MET A 575 1.90 16.81 -17.53
CA MET A 575 3.13 16.81 -16.74
C MET A 575 3.79 18.19 -16.82
N ILE A 576 4.62 18.53 -15.83
CA ILE A 576 5.30 19.83 -15.80
C ILE A 576 6.14 20.09 -17.07
N ILE A 577 6.80 19.06 -17.60
CA ILE A 577 7.59 19.14 -18.83
C ILE A 577 6.73 19.30 -20.09
N GLU A 578 5.54 18.68 -20.13
CA GLU A 578 4.60 18.80 -21.25
C GLU A 578 3.96 20.18 -21.27
N TYR A 579 3.55 20.67 -20.10
CA TYR A 579 3.01 22.00 -19.92
C TYR A 579 4.01 23.07 -20.36
N ALA A 580 5.27 22.98 -19.91
CA ALA A 580 6.32 23.94 -20.29
C ALA A 580 6.63 23.91 -21.80
N GLU A 581 6.63 22.73 -22.41
CA GLU A 581 6.81 22.60 -23.85
C GLU A 581 5.65 23.23 -24.64
N LYS A 582 4.40 22.97 -24.22
CA LYS A 582 3.20 23.54 -24.83
C LYS A 582 3.18 25.06 -24.71
N GLU A 583 3.50 25.60 -23.53
CA GLU A 583 3.65 27.04 -23.32
C GLU A 583 4.66 27.65 -24.29
N TRP A 584 5.85 27.04 -24.42
CA TRP A 584 6.87 27.51 -25.36
C TRP A 584 6.40 27.47 -26.82
N LYS A 585 5.70 26.41 -27.19
CA LYS A 585 5.14 26.21 -28.54
C LYS A 585 3.83 26.97 -28.78
N LYS A 586 3.32 27.71 -27.78
CA LYS A 586 2.03 28.42 -27.81
C LYS A 586 0.85 27.50 -28.16
N GLN A 587 0.85 26.30 -27.58
CA GLN A 587 -0.20 25.30 -27.71
C GLN A 587 -1.17 25.38 -26.54
N GLY A 588 -2.44 25.03 -26.76
CA GLY A 588 -3.45 25.00 -25.70
C GLY A 588 -3.22 23.86 -24.69
N HIS A 589 -3.67 24.10 -23.45
CA HIS A 589 -3.60 23.13 -22.35
C HIS A 589 -4.88 22.31 -22.22
N ILE A 590 -4.75 21.06 -21.78
CA ILE A 590 -5.85 20.11 -21.59
C ILE A 590 -5.81 19.56 -20.16
N GLY A 591 -6.97 19.56 -19.49
CA GLY A 591 -7.13 18.97 -18.17
C GLY A 591 -6.42 19.73 -17.04
N GLU A 592 -6.07 18.99 -15.99
CA GLU A 592 -5.37 19.48 -14.81
C GLU A 592 -3.95 19.95 -15.15
N THR A 593 -3.62 21.20 -14.82
CA THR A 593 -2.30 21.79 -15.10
C THR A 593 -1.40 21.83 -13.87
N PRO A 594 -0.07 21.78 -14.04
CA PRO A 594 0.88 21.91 -12.93
C PRO A 594 0.79 23.28 -12.24
N VAL A 595 0.41 24.35 -12.92
CA VAL A 595 0.25 25.68 -12.28
C VAL A 595 -1.02 25.74 -11.43
N GLN A 596 -2.11 25.13 -11.91
CA GLN A 596 -3.35 25.00 -11.15
C GLN A 596 -3.10 24.25 -9.85
N ILE A 597 -2.46 23.08 -9.91
CA ILE A 597 -2.21 22.26 -8.72
C ILE A 597 -1.30 22.96 -7.71
N ALA A 598 -0.25 23.65 -8.17
CA ALA A 598 0.61 24.44 -7.30
C ALA A 598 -0.15 25.54 -6.54
N LYS A 599 -1.22 26.11 -7.13
CA LYS A 599 -2.09 27.09 -6.47
C LYS A 599 -3.05 26.40 -5.49
N GLU A 600 -3.73 25.35 -5.92
CA GLU A 600 -4.76 24.67 -5.12
C GLU A 600 -4.19 24.07 -3.83
N VAL A 601 -3.03 23.41 -3.88
CA VAL A 601 -2.45 22.78 -2.68
C VAL A 601 -2.06 23.80 -1.60
N VAL A 602 -1.68 25.02 -1.98
CA VAL A 602 -1.41 26.11 -1.03
C VAL A 602 -2.70 26.58 -0.38
N VAL A 603 -3.78 26.71 -1.16
CA VAL A 603 -5.11 27.07 -0.64
C VAL A 603 -5.62 26.02 0.34
N HIS A 604 -5.53 24.74 -0.01
CA HIS A 604 -5.85 23.62 0.88
C HIS A 604 -5.04 23.68 2.19
N GLY A 605 -3.72 23.90 2.13
CA GLY A 605 -2.88 24.04 3.31
C GLY A 605 -3.30 25.20 4.23
N GLN A 606 -3.64 26.35 3.65
CA GLN A 606 -4.12 27.52 4.40
C GLN A 606 -5.49 27.27 5.05
N GLN A 607 -6.42 26.63 4.33
CA GLN A 607 -7.75 26.30 4.84
C GLN A 607 -7.69 25.25 5.96
N ALA A 608 -6.83 24.24 5.81
CA ALA A 608 -6.60 23.25 6.85
C ALA A 608 -6.08 23.90 8.15
N LEU A 609 -5.12 24.83 8.02
CA LEU A 609 -4.60 25.60 9.14
C LEU A 609 -5.65 26.49 9.80
N ALA A 610 -6.46 27.20 9.01
CA ALA A 610 -7.52 28.03 9.54
C ALA A 610 -8.53 27.20 10.33
N ALA A 611 -8.95 26.07 9.78
CA ALA A 611 -9.96 25.19 10.38
C ALA A 611 -9.46 24.53 11.68
N ILE A 612 -8.25 23.98 11.69
CA ILE A 612 -7.71 23.32 12.90
C ILE A 612 -7.44 24.32 14.03
N ASN A 613 -7.06 25.56 13.70
CA ASN A 613 -6.87 26.61 14.69
C ASN A 613 -8.20 27.12 15.26
N ALA A 614 -9.26 27.19 14.44
CA ALA A 614 -10.58 27.56 14.91
C ALA A 614 -11.13 26.57 15.95
N ALA A 615 -10.85 25.27 15.79
CA ALA A 615 -11.25 24.24 16.76
C ALA A 615 -10.40 24.23 18.05
N ALA A 616 -9.20 24.80 18.04
CA ALA A 616 -8.22 24.54 19.11
C ALA A 616 -8.64 25.04 20.50
N ALA A 617 -9.45 26.10 20.57
CA ALA A 617 -9.82 26.74 21.84
C ALA A 617 -10.85 25.93 22.67
N THR A 618 -11.58 25.01 22.03
CA THR A 618 -12.71 24.28 22.60
C THR A 618 -12.40 22.81 22.88
N VAL A 619 -11.21 22.34 22.52
CA VAL A 619 -10.75 20.96 22.76
C VAL A 619 -10.43 20.73 24.23
N THR A 620 -11.05 19.73 24.84
CA THR A 620 -10.88 19.39 26.27
C THR A 620 -10.43 17.96 26.54
N ARG A 621 -10.48 17.06 25.55
CA ARG A 621 -10.05 15.65 25.65
C ARG A 621 -9.02 15.34 24.58
N ASP A 622 -8.17 14.35 24.84
CA ASP A 622 -7.10 13.90 23.95
C ASP A 622 -6.26 15.04 23.36
N THR A 623 -6.00 16.06 24.18
CA THR A 623 -5.31 17.31 23.81
C THR A 623 -3.93 17.06 23.22
N ALA A 624 -3.22 16.03 23.68
CA ALA A 624 -1.92 15.64 23.14
C ALA A 624 -2.02 15.07 21.71
N GLU A 625 -3.08 14.31 21.41
CA GLU A 625 -3.34 13.80 20.06
C GLU A 625 -3.80 14.93 19.14
N PHE A 626 -4.67 15.81 19.63
CA PHE A 626 -5.08 17.01 18.90
C PHE A 626 -3.88 17.92 18.56
N ARG A 627 -2.93 18.08 19.49
CA ARG A 627 -1.69 18.84 19.22
C ARG A 627 -0.91 18.25 18.05
N ARG A 628 -0.78 16.92 17.99
CA ARG A 628 -0.08 16.23 16.89
C ARG A 628 -0.83 16.35 15.57
N LEU A 629 -2.16 16.16 15.57
CA LEU A 629 -3.00 16.44 14.40
C LEU A 629 -2.86 17.87 13.91
N LYS A 630 -2.87 18.84 14.83
CA LYS A 630 -2.63 20.24 14.52
C LYS A 630 -1.26 20.43 13.88
N ASN A 631 -0.19 19.86 14.45
CA ASN A 631 1.14 19.92 13.86
C ASN A 631 1.18 19.36 12.44
N ASP A 632 0.50 18.24 12.18
CA ASP A 632 0.41 17.66 10.84
C ASP A 632 -0.20 18.64 9.82
N MET A 633 -1.18 19.46 10.20
CA MET A 633 -1.71 20.52 9.32
C MET A 633 -0.66 21.59 8.99
N TYR A 634 0.21 21.94 9.94
CA TYR A 634 1.36 22.84 9.68
C TYR A 634 2.38 22.17 8.76
N CYS A 635 2.66 20.89 8.95
CA CYS A 635 3.53 20.12 8.05
C CYS A 635 2.98 20.08 6.62
N TYR A 636 1.68 19.80 6.45
CA TYR A 636 1.01 19.81 5.16
C TYR A 636 1.09 21.18 4.47
N ASN A 637 0.85 22.27 5.20
CA ASN A 637 0.98 23.62 4.66
C ASN A 637 2.43 23.95 4.25
N ALA A 638 3.42 23.62 5.08
CA ALA A 638 4.84 23.84 4.73
C ALA A 638 5.25 23.03 3.49
N MET A 639 4.83 21.77 3.41
CA MET A 639 5.06 20.89 2.26
C MET A 639 4.39 21.43 0.99
N ALA A 640 3.13 21.87 1.06
CA ALA A 640 2.42 22.44 -0.08
C ALA A 640 3.14 23.69 -0.63
N ASN A 641 3.60 24.59 0.24
CA ASN A 641 4.34 25.78 -0.17
C ASN A 641 5.74 25.44 -0.72
N PHE A 642 6.45 24.47 -0.13
CA PHE A 642 7.71 23.96 -0.66
C PHE A 642 7.56 23.49 -2.12
N TYR A 643 6.56 22.64 -2.40
CA TYR A 643 6.29 22.14 -3.74
C TYR A 643 5.83 23.24 -4.69
N ALA A 644 4.90 24.10 -4.26
CA ALA A 644 4.37 25.16 -5.13
C ALA A 644 5.46 26.12 -5.61
N GLU A 645 6.34 26.57 -4.72
CA GLU A 645 7.46 27.44 -5.09
C GLU A 645 8.50 26.69 -5.94
N LYS A 646 8.78 25.41 -5.65
CA LYS A 646 9.70 24.60 -6.46
C LYS A 646 9.17 24.38 -7.88
N VAL A 647 7.89 24.10 -8.05
CA VAL A 647 7.24 23.94 -9.36
C VAL A 647 7.28 25.24 -10.17
N LYS A 648 6.98 26.38 -9.54
CA LYS A 648 7.11 27.70 -10.21
C LYS A 648 8.56 27.94 -10.68
N SER A 649 9.54 27.60 -9.85
CA SER A 649 10.96 27.67 -10.21
C SER A 649 11.29 26.73 -11.38
N ALA A 650 10.82 25.49 -11.34
CA ALA A 650 11.02 24.49 -12.39
C ALA A 650 10.48 24.93 -13.75
N LEU A 651 9.34 25.64 -13.81
CA LEU A 651 8.78 26.15 -15.06
C LEU A 651 9.68 27.21 -15.71
N TRP A 652 10.31 28.09 -14.92
CA TRP A 652 11.31 29.03 -15.44
C TRP A 652 12.58 28.33 -15.93
N VAL A 653 13.04 27.32 -15.19
CA VAL A 653 14.17 26.46 -15.60
C VAL A 653 13.87 25.71 -16.90
N LEU A 654 12.66 25.17 -17.05
CA LEU A 654 12.22 24.50 -18.28
C LEU A 654 12.09 25.49 -19.44
N ARG A 655 11.65 26.73 -19.19
CA ARG A 655 11.65 27.78 -20.21
C ARG A 655 13.06 28.08 -20.72
N TYR A 656 14.06 28.14 -19.83
CA TYR A 656 15.47 28.31 -20.20
C TYR A 656 15.96 27.23 -21.18
N LYS A 657 15.48 25.97 -21.07
CA LYS A 657 15.77 24.89 -22.04
C LYS A 657 15.55 25.31 -23.49
N TYR A 658 14.55 26.16 -23.72
CA TYR A 658 14.16 26.60 -25.05
C TYR A 658 14.68 28.01 -25.39
N SER A 659 14.68 28.93 -24.43
CA SER A 659 15.12 30.31 -24.65
C SER A 659 16.64 30.46 -24.70
N ASN A 660 17.38 29.62 -23.95
CA ASN A 660 18.78 29.83 -23.57
C ASN A 660 19.05 31.21 -22.93
N ASP A 661 18.02 31.88 -22.42
CA ASP A 661 18.15 33.19 -21.79
C ASP A 661 18.36 33.04 -20.28
N VAL A 662 19.54 33.42 -19.79
CA VAL A 662 19.91 33.35 -18.38
C VAL A 662 18.93 34.14 -17.49
N SER A 663 18.23 35.15 -18.03
CA SER A 663 17.21 35.88 -17.28
C SER A 663 16.03 35.02 -16.79
N ASP A 664 15.76 33.90 -17.49
CA ASP A 664 14.77 32.92 -17.03
C ASP A 664 15.27 32.20 -15.77
N LEU A 665 16.57 31.88 -15.68
CA LEU A 665 17.16 31.27 -14.48
C LEU A 665 17.22 32.25 -13.30
N GLU A 666 17.45 33.53 -13.56
CA GLU A 666 17.40 34.58 -12.52
C GLU A 666 16.00 34.69 -11.88
N LYS A 667 14.93 34.51 -12.68
CA LYS A 667 13.55 34.47 -12.16
C LYS A 667 13.24 33.19 -11.39
N ALA A 668 13.88 32.07 -11.75
CA ALA A 668 13.74 30.80 -11.05
C ALA A 668 14.37 30.82 -9.65
N LEU A 669 15.47 31.54 -9.46
CA LEU A 669 16.27 31.54 -8.24
C LEU A 669 15.50 31.94 -6.97
N PRO A 670 14.83 33.10 -6.88
CA PRO A 670 14.15 33.50 -5.65
C PRO A 670 12.99 32.56 -5.27
N LEU A 671 12.41 31.87 -6.25
CA LEU A 671 11.38 30.85 -6.02
C LEU A 671 11.99 29.57 -5.41
N LEU A 672 13.16 29.14 -5.89
CA LEU A 672 13.87 28.01 -5.29
C LEU A 672 14.35 28.32 -3.86
N GLU A 673 14.80 29.55 -3.61
CA GLU A 673 15.17 30.00 -2.25
C GLU A 673 13.98 29.93 -1.28
N LYS A 674 12.80 30.43 -1.70
CA LYS A 674 11.56 30.31 -0.91
C LYS A 674 11.17 28.87 -0.67
N SER A 675 11.27 28.01 -1.70
CA SER A 675 11.02 26.58 -1.56
C SER A 675 11.89 25.98 -0.45
N VAL A 676 13.21 26.17 -0.49
CA VAL A 676 14.13 25.66 0.54
C VAL A 676 13.81 26.24 1.93
N SER A 677 13.39 27.50 2.02
CA SER A 677 12.93 28.10 3.28
C SER A 677 11.71 27.38 3.87
N TYR A 678 10.69 27.10 3.05
CA TYR A 678 9.52 26.33 3.51
C TYR A 678 9.89 24.90 3.90
N TYR A 679 10.88 24.30 3.23
CA TYR A 679 11.40 23.00 3.64
C TYR A 679 12.10 23.07 5.01
N ALA A 680 12.85 24.14 5.30
CA ALA A 680 13.46 24.34 6.60
C ALA A 680 12.40 24.47 7.71
N ASP A 681 11.25 25.09 7.43
CA ASP A 681 10.13 25.13 8.36
C ASP A 681 9.51 23.73 8.57
N LEU A 682 9.38 22.93 7.51
CA LEU A 682 8.94 21.53 7.62
C LEU A 682 9.90 20.69 8.49
N VAL A 683 11.22 20.93 8.42
CA VAL A 683 12.18 20.27 9.30
C VAL A 683 11.93 20.62 10.77
N LYS A 684 11.73 21.89 11.10
CA LYS A 684 11.44 22.33 12.49
C LYS A 684 10.17 21.68 13.04
N LEU A 685 9.15 21.52 12.20
CA LEU A 685 7.87 20.90 12.57
C LEU A 685 7.96 19.37 12.77
N THR A 686 9.01 18.72 12.27
CA THR A 686 9.09 17.24 12.23
C THR A 686 10.21 16.65 13.07
N GLU A 687 11.33 17.35 13.26
CA GLU A 687 12.55 16.81 13.90
C GLU A 687 12.35 16.24 15.32
N ASN A 688 11.35 16.75 16.03
CA ASN A 688 11.02 16.34 17.39
C ASN A 688 9.69 15.59 17.51
N ASP A 689 8.84 15.60 16.47
CA ASP A 689 7.52 14.97 16.50
C ASP A 689 7.45 13.66 15.68
N TYR A 690 8.43 13.38 14.81
CA TYR A 690 8.48 12.15 13.99
C TYR A 690 9.82 11.39 14.08
N LEU A 691 9.74 10.07 13.93
CA LEU A 691 10.90 9.17 13.87
C LEU A 691 11.47 9.10 12.44
N TYR A 692 10.58 9.03 11.46
CA TYR A 692 10.88 8.89 10.04
C TYR A 692 9.64 9.29 9.20
N ALA A 693 9.82 9.43 7.89
CA ALA A 693 8.76 9.59 6.91
C ALA A 693 8.31 8.25 6.33
N ASN A 694 9.20 7.56 5.60
CA ASN A 694 8.91 6.25 5.00
C ASN A 694 9.12 5.09 5.97
N SER A 695 8.15 4.18 6.04
CA SER A 695 8.31 2.95 6.84
C SER A 695 9.08 1.85 6.10
N MET A 696 9.16 1.87 4.77
CA MET A 696 10.10 1.02 4.01
C MET A 696 11.48 1.68 3.96
N GLN A 697 12.46 1.15 4.68
CA GLN A 697 13.76 1.81 4.92
C GLN A 697 14.92 1.11 4.21
N THR A 698 14.63 0.59 3.02
CA THR A 698 15.52 -0.26 2.24
C THR A 698 16.00 0.39 0.95
N LYS A 699 16.90 -0.31 0.24
CA LYS A 699 17.43 0.07 -1.06
C LYS A 699 16.37 0.19 -2.19
N GLN A 700 15.14 -0.27 -1.99
CA GLN A 700 14.04 -0.09 -2.95
C GLN A 700 13.58 1.37 -3.02
N ARG A 701 13.64 2.12 -1.91
CA ARG A 701 13.26 3.53 -1.93
C ARG A 701 14.34 4.33 -2.66
N LYS A 702 13.96 5.11 -3.68
CA LYS A 702 14.87 5.91 -4.51
C LYS A 702 14.57 7.40 -4.59
N ILE A 703 13.31 7.79 -4.40
CA ILE A 703 12.86 9.18 -4.57
C ILE A 703 12.42 9.72 -3.20
N PRO A 704 12.90 10.91 -2.77
CA PRO A 704 13.81 11.80 -3.50
C PRO A 704 15.26 11.33 -3.56
N MET A 705 15.70 10.51 -2.60
CA MET A 705 17.05 9.97 -2.52
C MET A 705 17.00 8.46 -2.22
N ARG A 706 18.09 7.74 -2.50
CA ARG A 706 18.17 6.29 -2.21
C ARG A 706 18.17 6.04 -0.71
N GLY A 707 17.25 5.18 -0.23
CA GLY A 707 17.11 4.83 1.19
C GLY A 707 17.96 3.67 1.67
N VAL A 708 19.16 3.50 1.12
CA VAL A 708 20.07 2.42 1.53
C VAL A 708 20.53 2.66 2.98
N ASP A 709 20.64 1.59 3.77
CA ASP A 709 21.09 1.64 5.17
C ASP A 709 20.34 2.66 6.04
N LYS A 710 19.02 2.80 5.83
CA LYS A 710 18.14 3.74 6.55
C LYS A 710 18.52 5.21 6.42
N THR A 711 19.21 5.59 5.34
CA THR A 711 19.54 6.99 5.08
C THR A 711 18.38 7.74 4.42
N PHE A 712 18.32 9.05 4.64
CA PHE A 712 17.31 9.96 4.06
C PHE A 712 15.87 9.54 4.41
N ILE A 713 15.65 9.02 5.62
CA ILE A 713 14.32 8.63 6.09
C ILE A 713 13.62 9.79 6.81
N HIS A 714 14.31 10.90 7.07
CA HIS A 714 13.79 12.05 7.80
C HIS A 714 14.06 13.38 7.07
N TRP A 715 13.14 14.35 7.17
CA TRP A 715 13.24 15.67 6.51
C TRP A 715 14.56 16.40 6.80
N LYS A 716 15.03 16.40 8.05
CA LYS A 716 16.34 16.96 8.44
C LYS A 716 17.53 16.44 7.60
N GLU A 717 17.49 15.19 7.11
CA GLU A 717 18.54 14.62 6.26
C GLU A 717 18.45 15.14 4.82
N MET A 718 17.26 15.54 4.38
CA MET A 718 16.98 16.06 3.04
C MET A 718 17.24 17.56 2.92
N LEU A 719 17.15 18.34 4.00
CA LEU A 719 17.42 19.78 3.96
C LEU A 719 18.83 20.10 3.42
N PRO A 720 19.92 19.46 3.88
CA PRO A 720 21.25 19.65 3.28
C PRO A 720 21.32 19.32 1.79
N VAL A 721 20.53 18.35 1.32
CA VAL A 721 20.44 17.99 -0.10
C VAL A 721 19.83 19.13 -0.91
N PHE A 722 18.70 19.69 -0.44
CA PHE A 722 18.07 20.83 -1.12
C PHE A 722 18.87 22.12 -1.03
N THR A 723 19.60 22.35 0.06
CA THR A 723 20.54 23.47 0.16
C THR A 723 21.66 23.33 -0.86
N LYS A 724 22.25 22.13 -0.99
CA LYS A 724 23.29 21.87 -2.00
C LYS A 724 22.79 22.07 -3.43
N GLU A 725 21.57 21.61 -3.74
CA GLU A 725 20.89 21.85 -5.02
C GLU A 725 20.78 23.35 -5.33
N LEU A 726 20.31 24.15 -4.36
CA LEU A 726 20.19 25.60 -4.49
C LEU A 726 21.56 26.29 -4.68
N ASP A 727 22.56 25.92 -3.88
CA ASP A 727 23.90 26.50 -3.96
C ASP A 727 24.58 26.19 -5.29
N HIS A 728 24.34 24.99 -5.84
CA HIS A 728 24.83 24.63 -7.16
C HIS A 728 24.13 25.44 -8.26
N PHE A 729 22.81 25.63 -8.14
CA PHE A 729 22.06 26.46 -9.09
C PHE A 729 22.56 27.90 -9.15
N LYS A 730 22.88 28.50 -7.98
CA LYS A 730 23.51 29.83 -7.90
C LYS A 730 24.82 29.88 -8.68
N LYS A 731 25.71 28.90 -8.45
CA LYS A 731 27.00 28.80 -9.16
C LYS A 731 26.81 28.63 -10.67
N SER A 732 25.82 27.86 -11.11
CA SER A 732 25.50 27.67 -12.52
C SER A 732 25.08 28.98 -13.19
N ILE A 733 24.22 29.78 -12.54
CA ILE A 733 23.81 31.11 -13.03
C ILE A 733 25.03 32.03 -13.14
N ASP A 734 25.86 32.10 -12.09
CA ASP A 734 27.05 32.95 -12.07
C ASP A 734 28.06 32.56 -13.15
N SER A 735 28.26 31.25 -13.35
CA SER A 735 29.14 30.72 -14.40
C SER A 735 28.61 31.06 -15.79
N LEU A 736 27.30 30.97 -16.04
CA LEU A 736 26.69 31.30 -17.33
C LEU A 736 26.78 32.79 -17.66
N LYS A 737 26.70 33.66 -16.64
CA LYS A 737 26.89 35.10 -16.80
C LYS A 737 28.35 35.46 -17.09
N SER A 738 29.28 34.74 -16.47
CA SER A 738 30.73 35.02 -16.56
C SER A 738 31.36 34.43 -17.82
N ALA A 739 30.87 33.29 -18.30
CA ALA A 739 31.38 32.61 -19.49
C ALA A 739 30.55 33.00 -20.73
N GLY A 740 31.08 33.88 -21.58
CA GLY A 740 30.54 34.06 -22.93
C GLY A 740 30.45 32.71 -23.66
N LYS A 741 29.25 32.32 -24.12
CA LYS A 741 28.91 31.08 -24.87
C LYS A 741 29.93 29.92 -24.67
N GLY A 742 29.88 29.27 -23.51
CA GLY A 742 30.86 28.27 -23.07
C GLY A 742 31.11 27.10 -24.04
N LYS A 743 32.38 26.63 -24.08
CA LYS A 743 32.82 25.41 -24.78
C LYS A 743 32.17 24.17 -24.14
N ALA A 744 31.50 23.36 -24.95
CA ALA A 744 30.94 22.08 -24.51
C ALA A 744 32.03 21.11 -24.03
N ILE A 745 31.79 20.44 -22.90
CA ILE A 745 32.63 19.33 -22.41
C ILE A 745 32.57 18.19 -23.43
N VAL A 746 33.73 17.75 -23.93
CA VAL A 746 33.83 16.65 -24.90
C VAL A 746 33.78 15.31 -24.18
N LEU A 747 32.71 14.53 -24.41
CA LEU A 747 32.55 13.18 -23.86
C LEU A 747 33.61 12.21 -24.43
N GLN A 748 34.25 11.43 -23.55
CA GLN A 748 35.28 10.45 -23.93
C GLN A 748 34.70 9.03 -24.07
N PRO A 749 35.19 8.21 -25.02
CA PRO A 749 34.84 6.79 -25.11
C PRO A 749 35.18 5.99 -23.84
N PHE A 750 34.34 5.03 -23.47
CA PHE A 750 34.61 4.10 -22.38
C PHE A 750 35.74 3.12 -22.76
N LYS A 751 36.55 2.77 -21.76
CA LYS A 751 37.59 1.74 -21.86
C LYS A 751 37.03 0.37 -21.50
N ASN A 752 37.33 -0.63 -22.34
CA ASN A 752 36.98 -2.03 -22.09
C ASN A 752 37.66 -2.56 -20.82
N ALA A 753 36.92 -3.28 -19.98
CA ALA A 753 37.49 -4.09 -18.89
C ALA A 753 38.00 -5.44 -19.40
N ALA A 754 39.04 -5.96 -18.74
CA ALA A 754 39.55 -7.30 -18.99
C ALA A 754 38.60 -8.34 -18.35
N VAL A 755 37.82 -9.03 -19.19
CA VAL A 755 36.85 -10.06 -18.78
C VAL A 755 37.00 -11.28 -19.67
N LYS A 756 36.96 -12.47 -19.08
CA LYS A 756 36.90 -13.75 -19.80
C LYS A 756 35.47 -14.25 -19.81
N ILE A 757 34.83 -14.22 -20.98
CA ILE A 757 33.51 -14.83 -21.17
C ILE A 757 33.69 -16.36 -21.10
N LEU A 758 32.88 -17.01 -20.27
CA LEU A 758 32.93 -18.45 -20.00
C LEU A 758 31.83 -19.22 -20.75
N SER A 759 30.85 -18.51 -21.29
CA SER A 759 29.81 -19.06 -22.16
C SER A 759 30.20 -18.87 -23.65
N ASP A 760 29.70 -19.74 -24.53
CA ASP A 760 30.09 -19.79 -25.94
C ASP A 760 29.39 -18.71 -26.78
N GLN A 761 29.74 -17.43 -26.57
CA GLN A 761 29.21 -16.32 -27.35
C GLN A 761 30.30 -15.53 -28.07
N GLY A 762 29.99 -15.11 -29.30
CA GLY A 762 30.82 -14.20 -30.08
C GLY A 762 30.78 -12.77 -29.52
N THR A 763 31.70 -11.93 -30.00
CA THR A 763 31.75 -10.50 -29.64
C THR A 763 31.76 -9.61 -30.88
N TYR A 764 31.36 -8.35 -30.73
CA TYR A 764 31.48 -7.33 -31.77
C TYR A 764 31.95 -6.00 -31.17
N VAL A 765 32.52 -5.12 -32.00
CA VAL A 765 32.92 -3.78 -31.58
C VAL A 765 31.80 -2.80 -31.92
N ILE A 766 31.41 -1.97 -30.95
CA ILE A 766 30.39 -0.93 -31.18
C ILE A 766 30.93 0.11 -32.17
N GLY A 767 30.28 0.16 -33.32
CA GLY A 767 30.53 1.08 -34.43
C GLY A 767 29.32 1.10 -35.37
N ARG A 768 29.29 2.07 -36.30
CA ARG A 768 28.24 2.11 -37.33
C ARG A 768 28.30 0.83 -38.16
N ASP A 769 27.13 0.34 -38.55
CA ASP A 769 26.95 -0.89 -39.32
C ASP A 769 27.33 -2.20 -38.62
N ALA A 770 27.74 -2.16 -37.35
CA ALA A 770 27.99 -3.36 -36.58
C ALA A 770 26.70 -4.16 -36.37
N VAL A 771 26.75 -5.46 -36.68
CA VAL A 771 25.62 -6.39 -36.51
C VAL A 771 25.53 -6.82 -35.05
N VAL A 772 24.36 -6.62 -34.43
CA VAL A 772 24.20 -6.74 -32.97
C VAL A 772 23.72 -8.11 -32.48
N PHE A 773 23.09 -8.92 -33.34
CA PHE A 773 22.63 -10.28 -33.03
C PHE A 773 23.33 -11.34 -33.90
N THR A 774 23.39 -12.59 -33.45
CA THR A 774 23.99 -13.70 -34.23
C THR A 774 23.08 -14.20 -35.35
N ASP A 775 21.77 -14.00 -35.22
CA ASP A 775 20.71 -14.54 -36.06
C ASP A 775 19.85 -13.44 -36.70
N SER A 776 20.37 -12.21 -36.79
CA SER A 776 19.71 -11.08 -37.45
C SER A 776 20.69 -10.21 -38.22
N ALA A 777 20.21 -9.53 -39.27
CA ALA A 777 20.95 -8.50 -40.00
C ALA A 777 20.84 -7.10 -39.38
N ALA A 778 20.30 -6.97 -38.16
CA ALA A 778 20.12 -5.70 -37.47
C ALA A 778 21.47 -5.01 -37.18
N LYS A 779 21.61 -3.75 -37.62
CA LYS A 779 22.85 -2.97 -37.57
C LYS A 779 22.71 -1.71 -36.75
N ILE A 780 23.79 -1.29 -36.09
CA ILE A 780 23.84 0.02 -35.41
C ILE A 780 23.81 1.14 -36.45
N LYS A 781 22.82 2.04 -36.34
CA LYS A 781 22.68 3.24 -37.16
C LYS A 781 23.44 4.41 -36.55
N ASP A 782 23.27 4.65 -35.25
CA ASP A 782 23.93 5.75 -34.53
C ASP A 782 24.12 5.42 -33.04
N PHE A 783 25.06 6.08 -32.38
CA PHE A 783 25.38 5.86 -30.98
C PHE A 783 26.17 7.03 -30.38
N THR A 784 26.11 7.19 -29.05
CA THR A 784 26.84 8.23 -28.34
C THR A 784 28.35 7.96 -28.26
N THR A 785 29.16 9.01 -28.20
CA THR A 785 30.63 8.93 -28.19
C THR A 785 31.20 8.00 -27.13
N GLN A 786 30.56 7.91 -25.96
CA GLN A 786 30.99 7.05 -24.86
C GLN A 786 30.97 5.55 -25.21
N LEU A 787 30.05 5.10 -26.07
CA LEU A 787 29.96 3.67 -26.43
C LEU A 787 30.96 3.27 -27.52
N LYS A 788 31.64 4.24 -28.15
CA LYS A 788 32.54 3.99 -29.28
C LYS A 788 33.66 3.01 -28.91
N GLY A 789 33.79 1.91 -29.64
CA GLY A 789 34.91 0.98 -29.48
C GLY A 789 34.77 -0.01 -28.30
N LEU A 790 33.65 -0.01 -27.58
CA LEU A 790 33.36 -1.05 -26.61
C LEU A 790 33.16 -2.41 -27.29
N LYS A 791 33.63 -3.48 -26.63
CA LYS A 791 33.52 -4.87 -27.07
C LYS A 791 32.25 -5.48 -26.47
N ALA A 792 31.19 -5.45 -27.26
CA ALA A 792 29.88 -6.00 -26.94
C ALA A 792 29.82 -7.52 -27.16
N VAL A 793 28.86 -8.19 -26.52
CA VAL A 793 28.61 -9.63 -26.66
C VAL A 793 27.46 -9.85 -27.63
N LYS A 794 27.67 -10.72 -28.62
CA LYS A 794 26.68 -11.01 -29.66
C LYS A 794 25.78 -12.15 -29.19
N MET A 795 24.51 -11.85 -28.93
CA MET A 795 23.49 -12.81 -28.49
C MET A 795 22.57 -13.20 -29.65
N ALA A 796 21.94 -14.38 -29.56
CA ALA A 796 20.89 -14.79 -30.49
C ALA A 796 19.53 -14.24 -30.03
N LYS A 797 18.85 -13.49 -30.90
CA LYS A 797 17.53 -12.92 -30.62
C LYS A 797 16.49 -14.03 -30.35
N THR A 798 16.54 -15.11 -31.12
CA THR A 798 15.60 -16.23 -30.96
C THR A 798 15.73 -16.92 -29.61
N GLU A 799 16.95 -17.10 -29.09
CA GLU A 799 17.18 -17.68 -27.78
C GLU A 799 16.76 -16.72 -26.65
N GLN A 800 17.06 -15.43 -26.79
CA GLN A 800 16.61 -14.40 -25.84
C GLN A 800 15.09 -14.38 -25.67
N LEU A 801 14.34 -14.55 -26.75
CA LEU A 801 12.87 -14.62 -26.72
C LEU A 801 12.35 -15.91 -26.06
N LYS A 802 13.10 -17.01 -26.14
CA LYS A 802 12.67 -18.33 -25.68
C LYS A 802 13.02 -18.58 -24.21
N THR A 803 14.26 -18.31 -23.82
CA THR A 803 14.84 -18.71 -22.53
C THR A 803 15.46 -17.53 -21.76
N GLY A 804 15.49 -16.34 -22.33
CA GLY A 804 16.14 -15.16 -21.75
C GLY A 804 17.63 -15.08 -22.07
N THR A 805 18.36 -14.26 -21.31
CA THR A 805 19.81 -14.06 -21.54
C THR A 805 20.59 -14.55 -20.33
N THR A 806 21.48 -15.53 -20.53
CA THR A 806 22.45 -15.95 -19.52
C THR A 806 23.87 -15.75 -20.04
N LEU A 807 24.68 -14.99 -19.29
CA LEU A 807 26.09 -14.71 -19.60
C LEU A 807 26.96 -15.08 -18.41
N LYS A 808 27.82 -16.08 -18.58
CA LYS A 808 28.82 -16.47 -17.59
C LYS A 808 30.15 -15.83 -17.94
N PHE A 809 30.80 -15.22 -16.97
CA PHE A 809 32.09 -14.55 -17.17
C PHE A 809 32.94 -14.57 -15.91
N SER A 810 34.23 -14.31 -16.07
CA SER A 810 35.16 -14.13 -14.96
C SER A 810 35.99 -12.87 -15.11
N ASN A 811 36.27 -12.21 -13.99
CA ASN A 811 36.98 -10.94 -13.90
C ASN A 811 37.86 -10.91 -12.65
N THR A 812 39.03 -10.29 -12.75
CA THR A 812 40.01 -10.18 -11.64
C THR A 812 39.83 -8.91 -10.80
N VAL A 813 39.05 -7.95 -11.30
CA VAL A 813 38.68 -6.70 -10.62
C VAL A 813 37.17 -6.49 -10.76
N PRO A 814 36.49 -5.75 -9.87
CA PRO A 814 35.07 -5.42 -10.03
C PRO A 814 34.78 -4.72 -11.36
N VAL A 815 33.69 -5.12 -12.01
CA VAL A 815 33.28 -4.64 -13.34
C VAL A 815 31.82 -4.21 -13.37
N LYS A 816 31.46 -3.39 -14.35
CA LYS A 816 30.09 -3.10 -14.75
C LYS A 816 29.80 -3.72 -16.11
N VAL A 817 28.72 -4.47 -16.22
CA VAL A 817 28.16 -4.94 -17.50
C VAL A 817 27.17 -3.89 -17.99
N LEU A 818 27.38 -3.37 -19.20
CA LEU A 818 26.46 -2.42 -19.82
C LEU A 818 25.39 -3.17 -20.61
N VAL A 819 24.12 -2.97 -20.23
CA VAL A 819 22.97 -3.62 -20.86
C VAL A 819 22.09 -2.56 -21.53
N GLY A 820 21.80 -2.76 -22.80
CA GLY A 820 20.93 -1.92 -23.61
C GLY A 820 19.50 -2.45 -23.67
N PHE A 821 18.54 -1.65 -23.22
CA PHE A 821 17.10 -1.93 -23.31
C PHE A 821 16.45 -1.06 -24.38
N PHE A 822 15.62 -1.64 -25.23
CA PHE A 822 14.90 -0.89 -26.26
C PHE A 822 13.77 -0.07 -25.63
N ASN A 823 13.62 1.19 -26.07
CA ASN A 823 12.67 2.16 -25.55
C ASN A 823 11.26 1.94 -26.12
N LYS A 824 10.77 0.70 -26.02
CA LYS A 824 9.41 0.31 -26.39
C LYS A 824 8.97 -0.88 -25.55
N LYS A 825 7.77 -0.78 -24.96
CA LYS A 825 7.14 -1.91 -24.26
C LYS A 825 6.56 -2.90 -25.27
N GLY A 826 6.73 -4.20 -25.02
CA GLY A 826 6.13 -5.27 -25.80
C GLY A 826 6.82 -6.61 -25.60
N PRO A 827 6.17 -7.74 -25.94
CA PRO A 827 6.69 -9.09 -25.67
C PRO A 827 7.99 -9.42 -26.41
N SER A 828 8.31 -8.68 -27.47
CA SER A 828 9.56 -8.85 -28.22
C SER A 828 10.78 -8.26 -27.52
N TYR A 829 10.61 -7.31 -26.60
CA TYR A 829 11.71 -6.59 -25.97
C TYR A 829 11.80 -6.96 -24.49
N LEU A 830 13.02 -7.11 -23.99
CA LEU A 830 13.23 -7.29 -22.57
C LEU A 830 12.76 -6.03 -21.82
N LYS A 831 11.92 -6.21 -20.79
CA LYS A 831 11.52 -5.11 -19.91
C LYS A 831 12.73 -4.61 -19.12
N ALA A 832 12.90 -3.29 -19.08
CA ALA A 832 13.90 -2.67 -18.22
C ALA A 832 13.61 -2.98 -16.73
N PRO A 833 14.64 -3.08 -15.87
CA PRO A 833 14.46 -3.33 -14.45
C PRO A 833 13.59 -2.22 -13.79
N GLU A 834 12.47 -2.61 -13.18
CA GLU A 834 11.47 -1.70 -12.57
C GLU A 834 11.06 -2.22 -11.18
N LEU A 835 11.25 -1.40 -10.14
CA LEU A 835 11.06 -1.85 -8.75
C LEU A 835 9.59 -2.03 -8.35
N GLU A 836 8.68 -1.36 -9.05
CA GLU A 836 7.22 -1.42 -8.85
C GLU A 836 6.66 -2.83 -9.05
N THR A 837 7.38 -3.66 -9.79
CA THR A 837 6.97 -5.04 -10.12
C THR A 837 8.05 -6.07 -9.80
N ASP A 838 9.28 -5.65 -9.49
CA ASP A 838 10.40 -6.53 -9.20
C ASP A 838 11.30 -5.91 -8.12
N ALA A 839 11.13 -6.33 -6.87
CA ALA A 839 12.00 -5.93 -5.76
C ALA A 839 13.51 -6.19 -5.99
N SER A 840 13.87 -7.15 -6.87
CA SER A 840 15.26 -7.48 -7.22
C SER A 840 15.87 -6.58 -8.30
N ALA A 841 15.06 -5.71 -8.92
CA ALA A 841 15.43 -4.86 -10.06
C ALA A 841 16.59 -3.88 -9.78
N ASN A 842 17.10 -3.81 -8.55
CA ASN A 842 18.27 -3.00 -8.20
C ASN A 842 19.39 -3.76 -7.48
N ASN A 843 19.37 -5.10 -7.47
CA ASN A 843 20.37 -5.91 -6.78
C ASN A 843 21.82 -5.67 -7.27
N TYR A 844 22.00 -5.23 -8.51
CA TYR A 844 23.29 -4.91 -9.14
C TYR A 844 23.47 -3.39 -9.42
N GLY A 845 22.59 -2.54 -8.88
CA GLY A 845 22.56 -1.10 -9.16
C GLY A 845 21.97 -0.72 -10.54
N GLN A 846 21.28 -1.67 -11.18
CA GLN A 846 20.87 -1.61 -12.59
C GLN A 846 19.60 -0.82 -12.88
N SER A 847 18.86 -0.43 -11.86
CA SER A 847 17.51 0.08 -12.05
C SER A 847 17.42 1.48 -12.66
N GLU A 848 18.52 2.23 -12.64
CA GLU A 848 18.58 3.58 -13.21
C GLU A 848 19.17 3.54 -14.63
N ILE A 849 18.57 4.33 -15.52
CA ILE A 849 19.15 4.61 -16.82
C ILE A 849 20.42 5.42 -16.61
N LYS A 850 21.56 4.92 -17.10
CA LYS A 850 22.84 5.64 -17.08
C LYS A 850 23.01 6.53 -18.29
N ILE A 851 22.55 6.10 -19.47
CA ILE A 851 22.52 6.93 -20.67
C ILE A 851 21.20 6.69 -21.38
N SER A 852 20.33 7.70 -21.46
CA SER A 852 19.08 7.59 -22.21
C SER A 852 19.31 7.85 -23.69
N ASN A 853 18.58 7.12 -24.54
CA ASN A 853 18.65 7.21 -26.01
C ASN A 853 20.09 7.11 -26.55
N ALA A 854 20.89 6.21 -26.00
CA ALA A 854 22.33 6.15 -26.20
C ALA A 854 22.75 5.54 -27.54
N LEU A 855 21.90 4.68 -28.12
CA LEU A 855 22.19 3.90 -29.32
C LEU A 855 20.91 3.64 -30.13
N VAL A 856 21.01 3.64 -31.46
CA VAL A 856 19.91 3.34 -32.39
C VAL A 856 20.32 2.19 -33.29
N VAL A 857 19.52 1.12 -33.29
CA VAL A 857 19.64 -0.01 -34.24
C VAL A 857 18.63 0.20 -35.37
N ALA A 858 19.03 -0.02 -36.62
CA ALA A 858 18.17 0.16 -37.78
C ALA A 858 16.93 -0.75 -37.71
N GLY A 859 15.73 -0.14 -37.76
CA GLY A 859 14.46 -0.86 -37.63
C GLY A 859 14.00 -1.10 -36.18
N TYR A 860 14.71 -0.56 -35.19
CA TYR A 860 14.42 -0.73 -33.77
C TYR A 860 14.20 0.62 -33.05
N PRO A 861 13.53 0.61 -31.88
CA PRO A 861 13.48 1.76 -30.99
C PRO A 861 14.88 2.19 -30.52
N PRO A 862 15.05 3.45 -30.06
CA PRO A 862 16.26 3.88 -29.34
C PRO A 862 16.54 3.00 -28.12
N VAL A 863 17.81 2.94 -27.69
CA VAL A 863 18.27 2.07 -26.61
C VAL A 863 18.73 2.90 -25.41
N ASN A 864 18.22 2.58 -24.22
CA ASN A 864 18.72 3.07 -22.94
C ASN A 864 19.80 2.14 -22.39
N VAL A 865 20.85 2.70 -21.80
CA VAL A 865 21.94 1.94 -21.19
C VAL A 865 21.77 1.88 -19.68
N HIS A 866 21.78 0.68 -19.14
CA HIS A 866 21.83 0.37 -17.71
C HIS A 866 23.16 -0.31 -17.37
N ALA A 867 23.58 -0.23 -16.11
CA ALA A 867 24.85 -0.80 -15.65
C ALA A 867 24.61 -1.80 -14.51
N TYR A 868 25.12 -3.03 -14.65
CA TYR A 868 25.05 -4.09 -13.64
C TYR A 868 26.44 -4.29 -13.04
N THR A 869 26.59 -4.05 -11.73
CA THR A 869 27.88 -4.15 -11.04
C THR A 869 28.12 -5.56 -10.50
N PHE A 870 29.32 -6.10 -10.72
CA PHE A 870 29.74 -7.42 -10.25
C PHE A 870 31.13 -7.34 -9.61
N GLU A 871 31.31 -8.06 -8.51
CA GLU A 871 32.59 -8.21 -7.82
C GLU A 871 33.58 -9.07 -8.61
N ALA A 872 34.85 -9.09 -8.18
CA ALA A 872 35.86 -9.99 -8.73
C ALA A 872 35.47 -11.47 -8.50
N GLY A 873 35.67 -12.32 -9.51
CA GLY A 873 35.36 -13.74 -9.44
C GLY A 873 34.68 -14.28 -10.69
N THR A 874 34.02 -15.43 -10.55
CA THR A 874 33.15 -16.03 -11.58
C THR A 874 31.72 -15.58 -11.34
N ASN A 875 31.16 -14.89 -12.33
CA ASN A 875 29.87 -14.23 -12.26
C ASN A 875 28.91 -14.79 -13.31
N THR A 876 27.62 -14.72 -13.01
CA THR A 876 26.55 -15.02 -13.97
C THR A 876 25.57 -13.86 -14.00
N LEU A 877 25.40 -13.25 -15.17
CA LEU A 877 24.31 -12.34 -15.45
C LEU A 877 23.15 -13.13 -16.04
N THR A 878 21.98 -13.05 -15.41
CA THR A 878 20.73 -13.62 -15.89
C THR A 878 19.73 -12.49 -16.11
N LEU A 879 19.18 -12.40 -17.31
CA LEU A 879 18.13 -11.48 -17.70
C LEU A 879 16.92 -12.29 -18.19
N GLY A 880 15.72 -11.73 -18.00
CA GLY A 880 14.47 -12.33 -18.45
C GLY A 880 14.37 -12.49 -19.99
N LYS A 881 13.20 -12.93 -20.44
CA LYS A 881 12.90 -13.11 -21.87
C LYS A 881 12.72 -11.78 -22.58
N GLY A 882 13.18 -11.71 -23.83
CA GLY A 882 13.05 -10.54 -24.68
C GLY A 882 14.37 -10.02 -25.22
N GLU A 883 14.31 -9.27 -26.32
CA GLU A 883 15.47 -8.73 -27.01
C GLU A 883 16.14 -7.63 -26.16
N CYS A 884 17.46 -7.75 -25.96
CA CYS A 884 18.31 -6.76 -25.32
C CYS A 884 19.73 -6.82 -25.87
N LEU A 885 20.53 -5.77 -25.62
CA LEU A 885 21.93 -5.71 -26.05
C LEU A 885 22.88 -5.84 -24.86
N ILE A 886 23.93 -6.65 -24.98
CA ILE A 886 25.03 -6.66 -24.02
C ILE A 886 26.16 -5.82 -24.60
N LEU A 887 26.22 -4.55 -24.21
CA LEU A 887 27.06 -3.52 -24.83
C LEU A 887 28.54 -3.59 -24.42
N GLY A 888 28.87 -4.44 -23.45
CA GLY A 888 30.24 -4.76 -23.05
C GLY A 888 30.51 -4.55 -21.56
N PHE A 889 31.79 -4.53 -21.21
CA PHE A 889 32.27 -4.46 -19.83
C PHE A 889 33.16 -3.25 -19.63
N ILE A 890 32.96 -2.54 -18.53
CA ILE A 890 33.85 -1.47 -18.06
C ILE A 890 34.29 -1.75 -16.63
N THR A 891 35.40 -1.16 -16.18
CA THR A 891 35.81 -1.30 -14.78
C THR A 891 34.83 -0.54 -13.88
N GLU A 892 34.60 -1.02 -12.66
CA GLU A 892 33.68 -0.37 -11.72
C GLU A 892 34.06 1.10 -11.48
N LYS A 893 35.36 1.38 -11.33
CA LYS A 893 35.91 2.72 -11.08
C LYS A 893 35.76 3.71 -12.24
N GLN A 894 35.40 3.25 -13.44
CA GLN A 894 35.24 4.17 -14.56
C GLN A 894 33.96 4.98 -14.37
N GLU A 895 34.11 6.30 -14.30
CA GLU A 895 32.99 7.23 -14.11
C GLU A 895 32.01 7.16 -15.30
N MET A 896 30.73 7.02 -14.98
CA MET A 896 29.65 7.10 -15.94
C MET A 896 28.82 8.33 -15.62
N ARG A 897 28.92 9.34 -16.47
CA ARG A 897 28.01 10.49 -16.42
C ARG A 897 26.59 10.04 -16.80
N ILE A 898 25.60 10.48 -16.03
CA ILE A 898 24.19 10.30 -16.37
C ILE A 898 23.75 11.45 -17.29
N TYR A 899 23.19 11.14 -18.46
CA TYR A 899 22.66 12.13 -19.40
C TYR A 899 21.77 11.48 -20.48
N ASN A 900 20.96 12.31 -21.16
CA ASN A 900 20.30 11.94 -22.40
C ASN A 900 21.19 12.23 -23.62
N ALA A 901 21.49 11.22 -24.41
CA ALA A 901 22.28 11.36 -25.64
C ALA A 901 21.49 12.00 -26.80
N GLY A 902 20.16 12.14 -26.66
CA GLY A 902 19.30 12.90 -27.57
C GLY A 902 19.11 12.27 -28.95
N LEU A 903 19.41 10.97 -29.12
CA LEU A 903 19.25 10.27 -30.39
C LEU A 903 17.78 9.95 -30.74
N ASP A 904 16.84 10.36 -29.88
CA ASP A 904 15.39 10.32 -30.10
C ASP A 904 14.82 11.61 -30.73
N GLY A 905 15.63 12.68 -30.82
CA GLY A 905 15.23 13.97 -31.39
C GLY A 905 14.56 14.95 -30.43
N GLN A 906 14.51 14.68 -29.11
CA GLN A 906 13.80 15.52 -28.13
C GLN A 906 14.64 16.59 -27.38
N GLY A 907 15.88 16.86 -27.85
CA GLY A 907 16.71 17.97 -27.36
C GLY A 907 17.65 17.64 -26.19
N LYS A 908 18.36 18.65 -25.69
CA LYS A 908 19.42 18.53 -24.65
C LYS A 908 18.84 18.62 -23.24
N ASP A 909 19.51 17.93 -22.32
CA ASP A 909 19.22 17.91 -20.88
C ASP A 909 19.78 19.17 -20.17
N ILE A 910 19.06 19.65 -19.16
CA ILE A 910 19.43 20.83 -18.35
C ILE A 910 19.66 20.50 -16.86
N ASP A 911 19.70 19.22 -16.51
CA ASP A 911 19.98 18.75 -15.14
C ASP A 911 21.28 19.29 -14.55
N TRP A 912 22.29 19.55 -15.40
CA TRP A 912 23.60 20.07 -15.00
C TRP A 912 23.54 21.42 -14.28
N LEU A 913 22.42 22.15 -14.40
CA LEU A 913 22.19 23.36 -13.62
C LEU A 913 22.18 23.10 -12.10
N PHE A 914 22.00 21.86 -11.67
CA PHE A 914 21.82 21.45 -10.27
C PHE A 914 22.82 20.38 -9.78
N GLU A 915 23.74 19.90 -10.62
CA GLU A 915 24.66 18.77 -10.35
C GLU A 915 26.15 19.04 -10.58
#